data_AF-A0A8T3DS43-F1
#
_entry.id   AF-A0A8T3DS43-F1
#
_cell.length_a   1.000
_cell.length_b   1.000
_cell.length_c   1.000
_cell.angle_alpha   90.00
_cell.angle_beta   90.00
_cell.angle_gamma   90.00
#
_symmetry.space_group_name_H-M   'P 1'
#
loop_
_entity.id
_entity.type
_entity.pdbx_description
1 polymer ?
#
loop_
_entity_poly.entity_id
_entity_poly.type
_entity_poly.pdbx_seq_one_letter_code
_entity_poly.pdbx_strand_id
1 'polypeptide(L)'
;MRDAPFPLILPCVHCGRSDCAYVYQWFINTVIISDLSQIPFSKGTVNIAMLATQGDEMEGVNNGSNRARSNADWMGQLPDKVWDVPLYNLAIPGSHDTMTYCLDLHSPLLVSNPLVLKVLDCIMPCIIRPCVYKWSTTQLQEIPTQLNTGIRYFDLRIAHKKHDTTDALYFAHGVYTILTVKETLRNMAHWLSSHPKEVVILACSMFEGLNADLHEDIILFVKSLFGSKLFPHTSKENATLRTFWNLGCQVIISYDDSAASGHEELWPKIPYWWADQIDPKAVLSYLEEQKQCGRPDGFFVAGLNLTEDAQYILTHPCQSIKTLTLQNYHLLLDWRRRTKHHIMDSAAVNNLNCEDWMSGLHQQLWNIPLYNLAIPGSHDAMSYCLDINSPLVRSESDQFRFIDGLFYCLTRPAIYRWATTQGRDIVEQLNSGIRYFDLRIASKPKDCSNVLYFTHVIYTSSTVLETLEKIAEWLDSHPKEVVILACSHFEGISEKLHETFIFTLKRIFGSKLCPCKDNDLTLRGLWASGHQVLLSYEDQTALRHQELWPAIPYWWANQRTAKGVLDYLDWEKELGRPEGFFVSGLNLTAERSYIALHPCDSLRKLTLRNHASLMDWLQQQRPGTGPDSVNIIAGDFVGTVPFCPLVIALNEKLLQPGYTDIA
;
A
#
# COMPACT_ATOMS: atom_id res chain seq x y z
N MET A 1 28.75 56.58 -42.24
CA MET A 1 29.44 56.70 -40.93
C MET A 1 28.53 57.46 -39.99
N ARG A 2 27.66 56.76 -39.28
CA ARG A 2 26.78 57.29 -38.24
C ARG A 2 26.08 56.13 -37.53
N ASP A 3 25.82 56.39 -36.26
CA ASP A 3 24.81 55.78 -35.39
C ASP A 3 25.26 54.63 -34.48
N ALA A 4 25.51 55.03 -33.23
CA ALA A 4 25.51 54.21 -32.03
C ALA A 4 24.10 53.66 -31.72
N PRO A 5 23.97 52.52 -31.00
CA PRO A 5 22.70 52.14 -30.41
C PRO A 5 22.55 52.74 -29.00
N PHE A 6 21.44 53.45 -28.80
CA PHE A 6 20.92 53.85 -27.50
C PHE A 6 20.56 52.63 -26.63
N PRO A 7 20.61 52.75 -25.29
CA PRO A 7 20.24 51.68 -24.36
C PRO A 7 18.71 51.62 -24.18
N LEU A 8 18.14 50.43 -24.26
CA LEU A 8 16.77 50.17 -23.81
C LEU A 8 16.80 49.89 -22.30
N ILE A 9 16.69 50.97 -21.53
CA ILE A 9 16.24 50.94 -20.13
C ILE A 9 14.72 50.79 -20.17
N LEU A 10 14.19 49.68 -19.65
CA LEU A 10 12.76 49.55 -19.35
C LEU A 10 12.52 49.98 -17.89
N PRO A 11 11.53 50.86 -17.62
CA PRO A 11 11.27 51.38 -16.29
C PRO A 11 10.53 50.37 -15.42
N CYS A 12 10.99 50.24 -14.17
CA CYS A 12 10.30 49.54 -13.10
C CYS A 12 9.51 50.57 -12.28
N VAL A 13 8.19 50.71 -12.48
CA VAL A 13 7.29 51.36 -11.50
C VAL A 13 5.87 50.76 -11.59
N HIS A 14 5.40 50.27 -10.44
CA HIS A 14 4.02 49.98 -10.01
C HIS A 14 2.96 49.51 -11.02
N CYS A 15 2.64 48.21 -10.98
CA CYS A 15 1.27 47.74 -11.17
C CYS A 15 1.00 46.50 -10.31
N GLY A 16 -0.11 46.51 -9.58
CA GLY A 16 -0.57 45.40 -8.76
C GLY A 16 -1.27 44.33 -9.61
N ARG A 17 -0.79 43.09 -9.48
CA ARG A 17 -1.40 41.82 -9.92
C ARG A 17 -1.64 41.63 -11.44
N SER A 18 -1.42 40.38 -11.87
CA SER A 18 -1.78 39.73 -13.15
C SER A 18 -0.80 39.74 -14.34
N ASP A 19 0.01 40.78 -14.56
CA ASP A 19 0.70 40.91 -15.87
C ASP A 19 2.08 40.24 -15.98
N CYS A 20 2.75 39.92 -14.86
CA CYS A 20 4.04 39.20 -14.91
C CYS A 20 3.89 37.74 -15.39
N ALA A 21 2.73 37.12 -15.20
CA ALA A 21 2.50 35.72 -15.58
C ALA A 21 2.42 35.55 -17.12
N TYR A 22 1.91 36.55 -17.84
CA TYR A 22 1.78 36.50 -19.30
C TYR A 22 3.12 36.68 -20.02
N VAL A 23 3.96 37.59 -19.54
CA VAL A 23 5.33 37.78 -20.07
C VAL A 23 6.19 36.54 -19.79
N TYR A 24 5.99 35.93 -18.62
CA TYR A 24 6.66 34.70 -18.20
C TYR A 24 6.26 33.49 -19.08
N GLN A 25 4.95 33.28 -19.31
CA GLN A 25 4.46 32.19 -20.15
C GLN A 25 4.85 32.35 -21.62
N TRP A 26 4.86 33.59 -22.13
CA TRP A 26 5.26 33.89 -23.51
C TRP A 26 6.76 33.65 -23.73
N PHE A 27 7.63 34.08 -22.80
CA PHE A 27 9.08 33.86 -22.91
C PHE A 27 9.45 32.36 -22.84
N ILE A 28 8.80 31.58 -21.97
CA ILE A 28 9.02 30.12 -21.89
C ILE A 28 8.56 29.42 -23.18
N ASN A 29 7.36 29.74 -23.67
CA ASN A 29 6.80 29.06 -24.85
C ASN A 29 7.52 29.42 -26.16
N THR A 30 8.13 30.60 -26.25
CA THR A 30 8.73 31.09 -27.51
C THR A 30 10.25 30.98 -27.57
N VAL A 31 10.96 30.92 -26.43
CA VAL A 31 12.44 30.92 -26.42
C VAL A 31 13.06 29.66 -25.80
N ILE A 32 12.36 28.94 -24.90
CA ILE A 32 12.94 27.87 -24.07
C ILE A 32 12.49 26.47 -24.52
N ILE A 33 11.24 26.29 -24.96
CA ILE A 33 10.68 24.95 -25.25
C ILE A 33 11.27 24.27 -26.50
N SER A 34 11.88 25.02 -27.43
CA SER A 34 12.39 24.43 -28.69
C SER A 34 13.76 23.76 -28.61
N ASP A 35 14.54 23.90 -27.51
CA ASP A 35 15.96 23.49 -27.52
C ASP A 35 16.51 22.83 -26.24
N LEU A 36 15.67 22.50 -25.24
CA LEU A 36 16.16 22.14 -23.88
C LEU A 36 15.71 20.78 -23.33
N SER A 37 15.22 19.86 -24.17
CA SER A 37 14.79 18.50 -23.75
C SER A 37 15.90 17.57 -23.25
N GLN A 38 17.12 18.08 -23.05
CA GLN A 38 18.32 17.30 -22.69
C GLN A 38 19.08 17.86 -21.47
N ILE A 39 18.53 18.84 -20.73
CA ILE A 39 19.28 19.53 -19.66
C ILE A 39 18.80 19.07 -18.28
N PRO A 40 19.66 18.44 -17.46
CA PRO A 40 19.31 18.10 -16.08
C PRO A 40 19.08 19.40 -15.30
N PHE A 41 18.13 19.45 -14.37
CA PHE A 41 18.02 20.48 -13.32
C PHE A 41 18.44 19.86 -11.98
N SER A 42 18.87 20.67 -11.00
CA SER A 42 19.16 20.16 -9.64
C SER A 42 17.86 19.68 -9.02
N LYS A 43 17.71 18.35 -8.91
CA LYS A 43 16.50 17.66 -8.48
C LYS A 43 16.24 17.83 -6.98
N GLY A 44 15.05 18.26 -6.60
CA GLY A 44 14.57 18.38 -5.23
C GLY A 44 13.63 17.26 -4.80
N THR A 45 13.39 17.13 -3.50
CA THR A 45 12.62 16.00 -2.94
C THR A 45 12.10 16.30 -1.52
N VAL A 46 10.83 16.02 -1.18
CA VAL A 46 10.24 16.29 0.16
C VAL A 46 9.90 15.00 0.92
N ASN A 47 9.99 15.00 2.26
CA ASN A 47 9.64 13.86 3.14
C ASN A 47 8.24 14.00 3.80
N ILE A 48 7.53 12.90 3.99
CA ILE A 48 6.17 12.80 4.57
C ILE A 48 6.17 12.78 6.10
N ALA A 49 7.28 12.41 6.75
CA ALA A 49 7.33 12.19 8.20
C ALA A 49 6.92 13.44 9.02
N MET A 50 7.17 14.64 8.47
CA MET A 50 6.92 15.91 9.16
C MET A 50 5.44 16.34 9.13
N LEU A 51 4.68 16.00 8.08
CA LEU A 51 3.27 16.40 7.94
C LEU A 51 2.30 15.47 8.70
N ALA A 52 2.70 14.23 8.99
CA ALA A 52 1.86 13.27 9.71
C ALA A 52 1.68 13.64 11.19
N THR A 53 2.61 14.42 11.76
CA THR A 53 2.52 14.87 13.17
C THR A 53 1.54 16.03 13.36
N GLN A 54 1.19 16.77 12.29
CA GLN A 54 0.18 17.83 12.31
C GLN A 54 -1.24 17.34 11.97
N GLY A 55 -1.37 16.19 11.29
CA GLY A 55 -2.67 15.63 10.89
C GLY A 55 -3.46 15.00 12.04
N ASP A 56 -2.76 14.49 13.07
CA ASP A 56 -3.40 13.84 14.22
C ASP A 56 -4.06 14.84 15.21
N GLU A 57 -3.86 16.16 15.04
CA GLU A 57 -4.52 17.18 15.86
C GLU A 57 -5.92 17.59 15.36
N MET A 58 -6.33 17.20 14.14
CA MET A 58 -7.65 17.57 13.57
C MET A 58 -8.75 16.50 13.70
N GLU A 59 -8.47 15.33 14.29
CA GLU A 59 -9.48 14.25 14.53
C GLU A 59 -9.61 13.83 16.00
N GLY A 60 -9.44 14.77 16.94
CA GLY A 60 -9.65 14.53 18.37
C GLY A 60 -11.01 15.01 18.87
N VAL A 61 -12.04 14.16 18.82
CA VAL A 61 -13.26 14.35 19.65
C VAL A 61 -12.87 14.21 21.12
N ASN A 62 -13.21 15.24 21.90
CA ASN A 62 -13.07 15.32 23.36
C ASN A 62 -13.45 14.01 24.08
N ASN A 63 -12.46 13.35 24.68
CA ASN A 63 -12.66 12.56 25.88
C ASN A 63 -11.49 12.80 26.85
N GLY A 64 -11.83 13.22 28.06
CA GLY A 64 -10.90 13.78 29.03
C GLY A 64 -9.84 12.79 29.54
N SER A 65 -8.68 13.36 29.89
CA SER A 65 -7.62 12.83 30.77
C SER A 65 -6.37 12.15 30.18
N ASN A 66 -5.99 12.36 28.91
CA ASN A 66 -4.62 12.06 28.46
C ASN A 66 -3.84 13.35 28.17
N ARG A 67 -2.85 13.67 29.03
CA ARG A 67 -1.78 14.62 28.69
C ARG A 67 -1.13 14.12 27.39
N ALA A 68 -1.22 14.91 26.31
CA ALA A 68 -0.49 14.66 25.07
C ALA A 68 0.99 14.44 25.40
N ARG A 69 1.51 13.23 25.16
CA ARG A 69 2.93 12.95 25.36
C ARG A 69 3.71 13.68 24.27
N SER A 70 4.71 14.47 24.67
CA SER A 70 5.61 15.13 23.71
C SER A 70 6.39 14.07 22.93
N ASN A 71 6.42 14.20 21.60
CA ASN A 71 7.25 13.36 20.71
C ASN A 71 8.76 13.67 20.87
N ALA A 72 9.13 14.68 21.66
CA ALA A 72 10.52 15.05 21.89
C ALA A 72 11.34 13.94 22.58
N ASP A 73 10.71 13.05 23.36
CA ASP A 73 11.38 11.99 24.12
C ASP A 73 10.88 10.58 23.73
N TRP A 74 10.48 10.38 22.46
CA TRP A 74 9.79 9.16 22.07
C TRP A 74 10.66 7.90 22.19
N MET A 75 11.97 7.98 21.94
CA MET A 75 12.87 6.82 22.08
C MET A 75 13.00 6.40 23.54
N GLY A 76 13.11 7.36 24.47
CA GLY A 76 13.13 7.12 25.90
C GLY A 76 11.81 6.64 26.50
N GLN A 77 10.70 6.84 25.78
CA GLN A 77 9.35 6.39 26.15
C GLN A 77 8.97 5.01 25.59
N LEU A 78 9.82 4.40 24.73
CA LEU A 78 9.57 3.06 24.21
C LEU A 78 9.55 2.01 25.34
N PRO A 79 8.80 0.90 25.21
CA PRO A 79 8.82 -0.18 26.20
C PRO A 79 10.20 -0.83 26.33
N ASP A 80 10.55 -1.28 27.53
CA ASP A 80 11.87 -1.86 27.87
C ASP A 80 12.31 -3.00 26.93
N LYS A 81 11.35 -3.78 26.42
CA LYS A 81 11.59 -4.88 25.47
C LYS A 81 12.17 -4.41 24.14
N VAL A 82 11.96 -3.15 23.76
CA VAL A 82 12.44 -2.56 22.52
C VAL A 82 13.85 -1.98 22.69
N TRP A 83 14.30 -1.72 23.91
CA TRP A 83 15.60 -1.08 24.15
C TRP A 83 16.81 -1.92 23.75
N ASP A 84 16.62 -3.24 23.69
CA ASP A 84 17.62 -4.22 23.28
C ASP A 84 17.53 -4.59 21.79
N VAL A 85 16.54 -4.05 21.06
CA VAL A 85 16.43 -4.21 19.61
C VAL A 85 17.53 -3.38 18.95
N PRO A 86 18.28 -3.92 17.96
CA PRO A 86 19.24 -3.14 17.20
C PRO A 86 18.59 -1.89 16.61
N LEU A 87 19.22 -0.73 16.77
CA LEU A 87 18.67 0.58 16.44
C LEU A 87 18.31 0.68 14.95
N TYR A 88 19.10 0.04 14.08
CA TYR A 88 18.78 -0.06 12.67
C TYR A 88 17.47 -0.82 12.41
N ASN A 89 17.05 -1.75 13.27
CA ASN A 89 15.77 -2.44 13.15
C ASN A 89 14.55 -1.59 13.58
N LEU A 90 14.76 -0.43 14.19
CA LEU A 90 13.67 0.48 14.54
C LEU A 90 13.22 1.32 13.34
N ALA A 91 11.93 1.61 13.27
CA ALA A 91 11.39 2.59 12.33
C ALA A 91 11.66 4.00 12.88
N ILE A 92 12.64 4.69 12.30
CA ILE A 92 13.10 6.00 12.75
C ILE A 92 12.66 7.07 11.74
N PRO A 93 11.86 8.08 12.13
CA PRO A 93 11.47 9.15 11.23
C PRO A 93 12.66 10.07 10.90
N GLY A 94 12.77 10.45 9.63
CA GLY A 94 13.84 11.29 9.11
C GLY A 94 13.34 12.48 8.31
N SER A 95 14.19 13.49 8.14
CA SER A 95 13.99 14.61 7.20
C SER A 95 15.02 14.54 6.06
N HIS A 96 14.53 14.74 4.84
CA HIS A 96 15.35 14.78 3.62
C HIS A 96 15.72 16.22 3.31
N ASP A 97 16.96 16.48 2.89
CA ASP A 97 17.47 17.83 2.68
C ASP A 97 17.11 18.76 3.86
N THR A 98 17.46 18.29 5.06
CA THR A 98 16.98 18.78 6.37
C THR A 98 16.97 20.30 6.51
N MET A 99 18.01 20.93 5.98
CA MET A 99 18.34 22.33 6.25
C MET A 99 17.72 23.31 5.24
N THR A 100 16.86 22.82 4.35
CA THR A 100 16.27 23.67 3.30
C THR A 100 15.24 24.69 3.81
N TYR A 101 14.86 24.63 5.08
CA TYR A 101 14.01 25.66 5.70
C TYR A 101 14.69 27.04 5.80
N CYS A 102 16.03 27.07 5.77
CA CYS A 102 16.82 28.29 5.90
C CYS A 102 17.71 28.57 4.67
N LEU A 103 17.24 28.20 3.47
CA LEU A 103 17.91 28.58 2.22
C LEU A 103 18.01 30.11 2.10
N ASP A 104 19.13 30.59 1.58
CA ASP A 104 19.36 31.99 1.27
C ASP A 104 19.04 32.25 -0.21
N LEU A 105 17.92 32.93 -0.46
CA LEU A 105 17.47 33.33 -1.79
C LEU A 105 18.51 34.19 -2.54
N HIS A 106 19.37 34.89 -1.81
CA HIS A 106 20.40 35.77 -2.38
C HIS A 106 21.75 35.06 -2.55
N SER A 107 21.92 33.86 -2.01
CA SER A 107 23.14 33.08 -2.18
C SER A 107 23.35 32.65 -3.64
N PRO A 108 24.60 32.47 -4.10
CA PRO A 108 24.86 31.98 -5.45
C PRO A 108 24.25 30.60 -5.69
N LEU A 109 23.95 30.29 -6.95
CA LEU A 109 23.60 28.92 -7.34
C LEU A 109 24.78 27.97 -7.10
N LEU A 110 24.48 26.70 -6.81
CA LEU A 110 25.51 25.67 -6.69
C LEU A 110 26.33 25.51 -7.98
N VAL A 111 27.57 25.06 -7.83
CA VAL A 111 28.47 24.74 -8.95
C VAL A 111 27.97 23.50 -9.69
N SER A 112 27.35 22.54 -9.00
CA SER A 112 26.68 21.40 -9.63
C SER A 112 25.46 21.79 -10.47
N ASN A 113 24.91 23.00 -10.31
CA ASN A 113 23.76 23.41 -11.10
C ASN A 113 24.09 23.52 -12.61
N PRO A 114 23.10 23.28 -13.48
CA PRO A 114 23.29 23.25 -14.93
C PRO A 114 23.68 24.61 -15.48
N LEU A 115 24.47 24.61 -16.56
CA LEU A 115 24.93 25.86 -17.19
C LEU A 115 23.76 26.73 -17.65
N VAL A 116 22.72 26.13 -18.22
CA VAL A 116 21.54 26.87 -18.68
C VAL A 116 20.81 27.55 -17.53
N LEU A 117 20.68 26.90 -16.37
CA LEU A 117 20.09 27.52 -15.19
C LEU A 117 20.92 28.71 -14.71
N LYS A 118 22.26 28.60 -14.72
CA LYS A 118 23.16 29.71 -14.37
C LYS A 118 23.05 30.88 -15.34
N VAL A 119 22.92 30.60 -16.64
CA VAL A 119 22.71 31.63 -17.67
C VAL A 119 21.35 32.32 -17.45
N LEU A 120 20.28 31.56 -17.20
CA LEU A 120 18.96 32.11 -16.92
C LEU A 120 18.95 32.96 -15.64
N ASP A 121 19.62 32.52 -14.58
CA ASP A 121 19.79 33.31 -13.34
C ASP A 121 20.50 34.64 -13.60
N CYS A 122 21.50 34.66 -14.50
CA CYS A 122 22.19 35.89 -14.88
C CYS A 122 21.29 36.86 -15.65
N ILE A 123 20.38 36.35 -16.50
CA ILE A 123 19.51 37.16 -17.36
C ILE A 123 18.27 37.65 -16.59
N MET A 124 17.68 36.79 -15.75
CA MET A 124 16.41 37.04 -15.07
C MET A 124 16.39 36.51 -13.62
N PRO A 125 17.25 37.04 -12.73
CA PRO A 125 17.40 36.54 -11.36
C PRO A 125 16.12 36.71 -10.52
N CYS A 126 15.36 37.79 -10.74
CA CYS A 126 14.11 38.05 -10.03
C CYS A 126 13.01 37.01 -10.28
N ILE A 127 13.17 36.20 -11.33
CA ILE A 127 12.23 35.17 -11.73
C ILE A 127 12.79 33.78 -11.38
N ILE A 128 14.05 33.54 -11.72
CA ILE A 128 14.69 32.24 -11.56
C ILE A 128 14.95 31.91 -10.10
N ARG A 129 15.40 32.87 -9.28
CA ARG A 129 15.71 32.61 -7.87
C ARG A 129 14.50 32.21 -7.04
N PRO A 130 13.35 32.90 -7.12
CA PRO A 130 12.15 32.43 -6.45
C PRO A 130 11.70 31.04 -6.91
N CYS A 131 11.91 30.70 -8.19
CA CYS A 131 11.60 29.36 -8.71
C CYS A 131 12.50 28.30 -8.11
N VAL A 132 13.83 28.47 -8.20
CA VAL A 132 14.82 27.56 -7.61
C VAL A 132 14.56 27.40 -6.11
N TYR A 133 14.37 28.50 -5.39
CA TYR A 133 14.07 28.48 -3.97
C TYR A 133 12.85 27.61 -3.64
N LYS A 134 11.74 27.77 -4.38
CA LYS A 134 10.51 26.99 -4.16
C LYS A 134 10.67 25.49 -4.43
N TRP A 135 11.45 25.13 -5.45
CA TRP A 135 11.71 23.74 -5.82
C TRP A 135 12.77 23.08 -4.93
N SER A 136 13.69 23.88 -4.37
CA SER A 136 14.70 23.42 -3.43
C SER A 136 14.26 23.40 -1.96
N THR A 137 13.11 23.98 -1.61
CA THR A 137 12.66 24.03 -0.21
C THR A 137 11.88 22.76 0.16
N THR A 138 12.51 21.84 0.90
CA THR A 138 11.93 20.53 1.25
C THR A 138 11.39 20.50 2.69
N GLN A 139 11.96 21.30 3.58
CA GLN A 139 11.57 21.46 4.98
C GLN A 139 11.12 22.89 5.24
N LEU A 140 10.17 23.06 6.16
CA LEU A 140 9.68 24.38 6.59
C LEU A 140 9.97 24.69 8.06
N GLN A 141 10.43 23.69 8.81
CA GLN A 141 10.60 23.78 10.26
C GLN A 141 12.08 23.78 10.62
N GLU A 142 12.42 24.55 11.65
CA GLU A 142 13.78 24.60 12.19
C GLU A 142 14.16 23.32 12.94
N ILE A 143 15.46 23.09 13.14
CA ILE A 143 15.99 21.89 13.80
C ILE A 143 15.33 21.57 15.15
N PRO A 144 15.18 22.52 16.12
CA PRO A 144 14.53 22.21 17.38
C PRO A 144 13.09 21.70 17.20
N THR A 145 12.35 22.25 16.24
CA THR A 145 10.99 21.83 15.94
C THR A 145 10.97 20.45 15.27
N GLN A 146 11.88 20.17 14.34
CA GLN A 146 12.03 18.83 13.75
C GLN A 146 12.35 17.77 14.83
N LEU A 147 13.25 18.10 15.77
CA LEU A 147 13.57 17.21 16.89
C LEU A 147 12.37 17.00 17.83
N ASN A 148 11.64 18.07 18.18
CA ASN A 148 10.48 18.00 19.07
C ASN A 148 9.29 17.25 18.44
N THR A 149 9.16 17.27 17.11
CA THR A 149 8.15 16.49 16.37
C THR A 149 8.50 15.01 16.24
N GLY A 150 9.74 14.64 16.58
CA GLY A 150 10.20 13.26 16.69
C GLY A 150 11.23 12.83 15.64
N ILE A 151 11.66 13.72 14.73
CA ILE A 151 12.68 13.42 13.72
C ILE A 151 14.02 13.07 14.41
N ARG A 152 14.65 11.97 13.96
CA ARG A 152 15.94 11.50 14.50
C ARG A 152 16.96 11.15 13.42
N TYR A 153 16.56 11.07 12.14
CA TYR A 153 17.47 10.98 11.01
C TYR A 153 17.49 12.31 10.24
N PHE A 154 18.68 12.83 9.95
CA PHE A 154 18.86 14.11 9.28
C PHE A 154 19.79 13.95 8.07
N ASP A 155 19.25 14.15 6.86
CA ASP A 155 20.03 14.25 5.63
C ASP A 155 20.66 15.64 5.51
N LEU A 156 21.99 15.70 5.57
CA LEU A 156 22.80 16.91 5.66
C LEU A 156 23.75 17.01 4.46
N ARG A 157 23.34 17.79 3.45
CA ARG A 157 24.16 18.06 2.26
C ARG A 157 25.06 19.26 2.48
N ILE A 158 26.37 19.07 2.47
CA ILE A 158 27.35 20.07 2.92
C ILE A 158 28.10 20.66 1.73
N ALA A 159 28.23 21.98 1.68
CA ALA A 159 28.92 22.68 0.61
C ALA A 159 29.74 23.87 1.14
N HIS A 160 30.81 24.18 0.41
CA HIS A 160 31.61 25.40 0.57
C HIS A 160 31.28 26.36 -0.59
N LYS A 161 31.08 27.64 -0.26
CA LYS A 161 30.71 28.65 -1.26
C LYS A 161 31.90 28.97 -2.16
N LYS A 162 31.69 28.91 -3.47
CA LYS A 162 32.71 29.31 -4.46
C LYS A 162 33.15 30.77 -4.21
N HIS A 163 34.45 30.99 -4.06
CA HIS A 163 35.09 32.29 -3.74
C HIS A 163 34.88 32.80 -2.31
N ASP A 164 34.31 32.00 -1.41
CA ASP A 164 34.36 32.29 0.02
C ASP A 164 35.81 32.08 0.50
N THR A 165 36.38 33.12 1.11
CA THR A 165 37.75 33.09 1.65
C THR A 165 37.78 32.61 3.09
N THR A 166 36.60 32.35 3.68
CA THR A 166 36.46 31.75 4.99
C THR A 166 36.35 30.23 4.89
N ASP A 167 36.62 29.55 6.01
CA ASP A 167 36.42 28.10 6.15
C ASP A 167 34.96 27.76 6.51
N ALA A 168 34.01 28.65 6.21
CA ALA A 168 32.62 28.47 6.54
C ALA A 168 31.98 27.42 5.62
N LEU A 169 31.43 26.37 6.23
CA LEU A 169 30.64 25.36 5.55
C LEU A 169 29.15 25.64 5.75
N TYR A 170 28.38 25.46 4.69
CA TYR A 170 26.94 25.66 4.65
C TYR A 170 26.27 24.37 4.22
N PHE A 171 24.97 24.27 4.45
CA PHE A 171 24.15 23.28 3.76
C PHE A 171 23.69 23.81 2.41
N ALA A 172 23.44 22.94 1.45
CA ALA A 172 23.00 23.36 0.13
C ALA A 172 22.05 22.39 -0.57
N HIS A 173 21.09 22.98 -1.29
CA HIS A 173 20.26 22.30 -2.27
C HIS A 173 19.77 23.36 -3.26
N GLY A 174 20.30 23.33 -4.49
CA GLY A 174 20.13 24.39 -5.51
C GLY A 174 20.84 25.71 -5.17
N VAL A 175 20.63 26.22 -3.96
CA VAL A 175 21.24 27.41 -3.33
C VAL A 175 21.77 27.05 -1.94
N TYR A 176 22.53 27.95 -1.31
CA TYR A 176 23.12 27.74 0.01
C TYR A 176 22.17 28.17 1.13
N THR A 177 22.39 27.66 2.31
CA THR A 177 21.71 28.08 3.54
C THR A 177 22.31 29.34 4.16
N ILE A 178 21.52 30.00 4.99
CA ILE A 178 21.95 31.13 5.83
C ILE A 178 22.80 30.63 6.99
N LEU A 179 22.38 29.54 7.63
CA LEU A 179 23.06 28.95 8.79
C LEU A 179 24.26 28.11 8.37
N THR A 180 25.34 28.19 9.14
CA THR A 180 26.52 27.34 8.91
C THR A 180 26.33 25.94 9.49
N VAL A 181 27.13 24.98 9.02
CA VAL A 181 27.11 23.62 9.56
C VAL A 181 27.49 23.60 11.05
N LYS A 182 28.51 24.37 11.45
CA LYS A 182 28.97 24.42 12.84
C LYS A 182 27.89 24.98 13.79
N GLU A 183 27.13 26.00 13.38
CA GLU A 183 26.01 26.54 14.17
C GLU A 183 24.89 25.52 14.35
N THR A 184 24.48 24.86 13.27
CA THR A 184 23.42 23.84 13.31
C THR A 184 23.78 22.66 14.21
N LEU A 185 25.01 22.16 14.10
CA LEU A 185 25.47 21.04 14.95
C LEU A 185 25.50 21.45 16.44
N ARG A 186 25.88 22.70 16.77
CA ARG A 186 25.80 23.20 18.16
C ARG A 186 24.36 23.24 18.66
N ASN A 187 23.41 23.65 17.83
CA ASN A 187 21.99 23.64 18.20
C ASN A 187 21.49 22.22 18.48
N MET A 188 21.89 21.23 17.68
CA MET A 188 21.59 19.81 17.94
C MET A 188 22.23 19.32 19.24
N ALA A 189 23.50 19.64 19.49
CA ALA A 189 24.21 19.26 20.71
C ALA A 189 23.56 19.86 21.98
N HIS A 190 23.10 21.12 21.89
CA HIS A 190 22.35 21.77 22.96
C HIS A 190 21.02 21.04 23.23
N TRP A 191 20.26 20.69 22.19
CA TRP A 191 19.01 19.94 22.35
C TRP A 191 19.24 18.56 22.99
N LEU A 192 20.26 17.82 22.55
CA LEU A 192 20.63 16.50 23.09
C LEU A 192 21.01 16.54 24.58
N SER A 193 21.53 17.68 25.05
CA SER A 193 21.86 17.89 26.47
C SER A 193 20.61 17.92 27.35
N SER A 194 19.45 18.29 26.79
CA SER A 194 18.16 18.29 27.49
C SER A 194 17.38 16.97 27.32
N HIS A 195 17.79 16.11 26.39
CA HIS A 195 17.08 14.87 26.01
C HIS A 195 18.05 13.67 26.05
N PRO A 196 18.52 13.24 27.23
CA PRO A 196 19.63 12.30 27.38
C PRO A 196 19.35 10.88 26.86
N LYS A 197 18.08 10.52 26.64
CA LYS A 197 17.66 9.21 26.13
C LYS A 197 17.42 9.19 24.62
N GLU A 198 17.59 10.31 23.94
CA GLU A 198 17.34 10.41 22.50
C GLU A 198 18.63 10.24 21.71
N VAL A 199 18.53 9.54 20.58
CA VAL A 199 19.64 9.25 19.67
C VAL A 199 19.35 9.85 18.29
N VAL A 200 20.29 10.60 17.74
CA VAL A 200 20.20 11.19 16.39
C VAL A 200 21.22 10.59 15.43
N ILE A 201 20.81 10.49 14.17
CA ILE A 201 21.61 10.01 13.04
C ILE A 201 21.80 11.19 12.08
N LEU A 202 23.03 11.67 11.95
CA LEU A 202 23.37 12.77 11.06
C LEU A 202 24.08 12.18 9.83
N ALA A 203 23.44 12.27 8.67
CA ALA A 203 23.99 11.76 7.41
C ALA A 203 24.60 12.90 6.61
N CYS A 204 25.91 13.07 6.74
CA CYS A 204 26.69 14.05 5.98
C CYS A 204 27.02 13.49 4.59
N SER A 205 26.53 14.15 3.54
CA SER A 205 26.70 13.71 2.17
C SER A 205 26.81 14.88 1.18
N MET A 206 26.95 14.55 -0.11
CA MET A 206 26.91 15.52 -1.21
C MET A 206 27.88 16.71 -1.00
N PHE A 207 29.11 16.39 -0.60
CA PHE A 207 30.15 17.38 -0.35
C PHE A 207 30.51 18.13 -1.63
N GLU A 208 30.19 19.43 -1.70
CA GLU A 208 30.48 20.27 -2.86
C GLU A 208 31.45 21.40 -2.50
N GLY A 209 32.61 21.42 -3.16
CA GLY A 209 33.60 22.49 -2.98
C GLY A 209 34.51 22.36 -1.75
N LEU A 210 34.44 21.25 -1.01
CA LEU A 210 35.32 21.00 0.12
C LEU A 210 36.68 20.47 -0.36
N ASN A 211 37.75 20.97 0.25
CA ASN A 211 39.11 20.43 0.12
C ASN A 211 39.45 19.55 1.34
N ALA A 212 40.60 18.89 1.32
CA ALA A 212 41.02 18.00 2.40
C ALA A 212 41.07 18.69 3.78
N ASP A 213 41.53 19.95 3.83
CA ASP A 213 41.63 20.71 5.09
C ASP A 213 40.24 21.02 5.67
N LEU A 214 39.26 21.34 4.82
CA LEU A 214 37.87 21.57 5.22
C LEU A 214 37.19 20.28 5.70
N HIS A 215 37.49 19.15 5.07
CA HIS A 215 37.03 17.83 5.54
C HIS A 215 37.60 17.53 6.94
N GLU A 216 38.90 17.74 7.14
CA GLU A 216 39.54 17.53 8.44
C GLU A 216 38.98 18.46 9.52
N ASP A 217 38.83 19.77 9.22
CA ASP A 217 38.27 20.75 10.16
C ASP A 217 36.87 20.36 10.64
N ILE A 218 35.98 19.93 9.75
CA ILE A 218 34.63 19.55 10.17
C ILE A 218 34.61 18.22 10.94
N ILE A 219 35.45 17.25 10.58
CA ILE A 219 35.59 16.00 11.32
C ILE A 219 36.09 16.27 12.74
N LEU A 220 37.16 17.06 12.89
CA LEU A 220 37.70 17.45 14.19
C LEU A 220 36.67 18.26 15.00
N PHE A 221 35.92 19.14 14.35
CA PHE A 221 34.85 19.88 15.00
C PHE A 221 33.74 18.96 15.53
N VAL A 222 33.27 18.00 14.73
CA VAL A 222 32.27 17.00 15.14
C VAL A 222 32.76 16.18 16.33
N LYS A 223 34.02 15.70 16.26
CA LYS A 223 34.67 14.95 17.36
C LYS A 223 34.75 15.79 18.63
N SER A 224 35.14 17.05 18.52
CA SER A 224 35.23 17.96 19.66
C SER A 224 33.86 18.31 20.25
N LEU A 225 32.85 18.52 19.40
CA LEU A 225 31.52 18.96 19.82
C LEU A 225 30.73 17.85 20.51
N PHE A 226 30.71 16.64 19.93
CA PHE A 226 29.92 15.53 20.46
C PHE A 226 30.72 14.65 21.42
N GLY A 227 32.04 14.55 21.25
CA GLY A 227 32.93 13.82 22.16
C GLY A 227 32.43 12.40 22.46
N SER A 228 32.24 12.09 23.74
CA SER A 228 31.72 10.80 24.20
C SER A 228 30.29 10.49 23.77
N LYS A 229 29.54 11.47 23.23
CA LYS A 229 28.21 11.23 22.68
C LYS A 229 28.26 10.50 21.33
N LEU A 230 29.41 10.41 20.67
CA LEU A 230 29.56 9.68 19.41
C LEU A 230 29.55 8.17 19.64
N PHE A 231 28.82 7.45 18.79
CA PHE A 231 28.82 5.99 18.79
C PHE A 231 29.62 5.45 17.60
N PRO A 232 30.69 4.66 17.82
CA PRO A 232 31.61 4.24 16.77
C PRO A 232 31.05 3.12 15.87
N HIS A 233 31.43 3.12 14.59
CA HIS A 233 30.95 2.14 13.63
C HIS A 233 31.50 0.73 13.89
N THR A 234 32.67 0.63 14.53
CA THR A 234 33.32 -0.63 14.91
C THR A 234 32.48 -1.45 15.89
N SER A 235 31.53 -0.80 16.58
CA SER A 235 30.60 -1.41 17.52
C SER A 235 29.17 -1.56 16.96
N LYS A 236 29.00 -1.60 15.63
CA LYS A 236 27.68 -1.60 14.98
C LYS A 236 26.72 -2.68 15.51
N GLU A 237 27.22 -3.88 15.82
CA GLU A 237 26.42 -5.02 16.28
C GLU A 237 25.75 -4.75 17.64
N ASN A 238 26.32 -3.86 18.44
CA ASN A 238 25.83 -3.50 19.77
C ASN A 238 25.01 -2.20 19.78
N ALA A 239 24.65 -1.67 18.61
CA ALA A 239 23.96 -0.38 18.49
C ALA A 239 22.49 -0.49 18.92
N THR A 240 22.21 -0.65 20.22
CA THR A 240 20.86 -0.68 20.82
C THR A 240 20.64 0.55 21.70
N LEU A 241 19.39 0.95 21.93
CA LEU A 241 19.09 2.10 22.80
C LEU A 241 19.70 1.94 24.19
N ARG A 242 19.63 0.73 24.76
CA ARG A 242 20.22 0.42 26.07
C ARG A 242 21.73 0.66 26.06
N THR A 243 22.44 0.19 25.04
CA THR A 243 23.89 0.39 24.91
C THR A 243 24.23 1.87 24.80
N PHE A 244 23.49 2.62 23.98
CA PHE A 244 23.69 4.07 23.82
C PHE A 244 23.57 4.79 25.17
N TRP A 245 22.52 4.51 25.94
CA TRP A 245 22.31 5.16 27.24
C TRP A 245 23.35 4.77 28.29
N ASN A 246 23.75 3.49 28.33
CA ASN A 246 24.76 3.00 29.26
C ASN A 246 26.14 3.63 29.00
N LEU A 247 26.47 3.88 27.73
CA LEU A 247 27.73 4.51 27.33
C LEU A 247 27.65 6.05 27.30
N GLY A 248 26.47 6.63 27.46
CA GLY A 248 26.25 8.08 27.31
C GLY A 248 26.34 8.56 25.85
N CYS A 249 26.23 7.65 24.88
CA CYS A 249 26.20 7.95 23.46
C CYS A 249 24.81 8.43 23.03
N GLN A 250 24.77 9.35 22.06
CA GLN A 250 23.54 9.92 21.50
C GLN A 250 23.62 10.20 19.99
N VAL A 251 24.79 10.08 19.36
CA VAL A 251 25.00 10.57 17.99
C VAL A 251 25.69 9.52 17.13
N ILE A 252 25.07 9.22 16.00
CA ILE A 252 25.69 8.52 14.87
C ILE A 252 25.97 9.54 13.78
N ILE A 253 27.19 9.59 13.27
CA ILE A 253 27.58 10.41 12.12
C ILE A 253 27.90 9.49 10.96
N SER A 254 27.05 9.47 9.94
CA SER A 254 27.37 8.87 8.64
C SER A 254 28.09 9.91 7.79
N TYR A 255 29.25 9.57 7.22
CA TYR A 255 30.07 10.50 6.45
C TYR A 255 30.42 9.90 5.09
N ASP A 256 29.84 10.44 4.02
CA ASP A 256 29.97 9.94 2.64
C ASP A 256 31.19 10.53 1.91
N ASP A 257 32.38 10.37 2.49
CA ASP A 257 33.66 10.72 1.84
C ASP A 257 34.81 9.87 2.38
N SER A 258 35.81 9.63 1.53
CA SER A 258 37.03 8.90 1.89
C SER A 258 37.82 9.51 3.05
N ALA A 259 37.70 10.82 3.33
CA ALA A 259 38.30 11.48 4.47
C ALA A 259 37.91 10.82 5.81
N ALA A 260 36.75 10.16 5.88
CA ALA A 260 36.32 9.46 7.09
C ALA A 260 37.04 8.11 7.34
N SER A 261 37.80 7.58 6.38
CA SER A 261 38.36 6.21 6.43
C SER A 261 39.31 5.95 7.61
N GLY A 262 39.87 7.00 8.22
CA GLY A 262 40.74 6.91 9.40
C GLY A 262 40.04 7.15 10.75
N HIS A 263 38.73 7.39 10.75
CA HIS A 263 37.98 7.81 11.94
C HIS A 263 36.96 6.75 12.35
N GLU A 264 37.31 5.92 13.34
CA GLU A 264 36.45 4.83 13.82
C GLU A 264 35.10 5.31 14.38
N GLU A 265 35.03 6.56 14.81
CA GLU A 265 33.79 7.16 15.32
C GLU A 265 32.78 7.51 14.22
N LEU A 266 33.22 7.57 12.96
CA LEU A 266 32.37 7.91 11.81
C LEU A 266 31.89 6.63 11.11
N TRP A 267 30.63 6.65 10.70
CA TRP A 267 29.97 5.56 9.98
C TRP A 267 30.12 5.76 8.47
N PRO A 268 30.20 4.67 7.69
CA PRO A 268 30.15 4.77 6.24
C PRO A 268 28.78 5.29 5.79
N LYS A 269 28.71 5.67 4.51
CA LYS A 269 27.46 6.11 3.86
C LYS A 269 26.32 5.14 4.14
N ILE A 270 25.24 5.66 4.72
CA ILE A 270 23.97 4.93 4.86
C ILE A 270 23.30 4.80 3.48
N PRO A 271 22.97 3.58 3.02
CA PRO A 271 22.23 3.37 1.78
C PRO A 271 20.89 4.12 1.78
N TYR A 272 20.59 4.78 0.66
CA TYR A 272 19.37 5.55 0.48
C TYR A 272 18.58 4.98 -0.71
N TRP A 273 17.43 4.37 -0.45
CA TRP A 273 16.49 3.93 -1.47
C TRP A 273 15.74 5.14 -2.02
N TRP A 274 16.25 5.68 -3.12
CA TRP A 274 15.71 6.84 -3.80
C TRP A 274 15.25 6.42 -5.20
N ALA A 275 13.95 6.51 -5.44
CA ALA A 275 13.36 6.13 -6.72
C ALA A 275 13.71 7.10 -7.85
N ASP A 276 14.01 8.36 -7.51
CA ASP A 276 14.27 9.43 -8.48
C ASP A 276 13.11 9.58 -9.50
N GLN A 277 11.87 9.60 -9.00
CA GLN A 277 10.65 9.66 -9.81
C GLN A 277 9.70 10.76 -9.35
N ILE A 278 9.04 11.38 -10.32
CA ILE A 278 7.97 12.35 -10.07
C ILE A 278 6.60 11.71 -9.81
N ASP A 279 6.37 10.53 -10.40
CA ASP A 279 5.13 9.77 -10.20
C ASP A 279 5.16 9.07 -8.83
N PRO A 280 4.23 9.37 -7.91
CA PRO A 280 4.15 8.67 -6.63
C PRO A 280 4.00 7.16 -6.79
N LYS A 281 3.29 6.67 -7.81
CA LYS A 281 3.13 5.21 -8.01
C LYS A 281 4.44 4.55 -8.38
N ALA A 282 5.30 5.23 -9.14
CA ALA A 282 6.63 4.75 -9.49
C ALA A 282 7.54 4.72 -8.25
N VAL A 283 7.48 5.76 -7.40
CA VAL A 283 8.18 5.75 -6.09
C VAL A 283 7.74 4.57 -5.23
N LEU A 284 6.43 4.33 -5.12
CA LEU A 284 5.90 3.22 -4.32
C LEU A 284 6.27 1.86 -4.92
N SER A 285 6.23 1.70 -6.24
CA SER A 285 6.62 0.46 -6.92
C SER A 285 8.10 0.14 -6.68
N TYR A 286 8.97 1.14 -6.80
CA TYR A 286 10.39 1.00 -6.51
C TYR A 286 10.63 0.55 -5.06
N LEU A 287 9.96 1.15 -4.07
CA LEU A 287 10.12 0.75 -2.67
C LEU A 287 9.61 -0.66 -2.39
N GLU A 288 8.53 -1.10 -3.06
CA GLU A 288 8.05 -2.49 -2.97
C GLU A 288 9.02 -3.47 -3.63
N GLU A 289 9.64 -3.11 -4.75
CA GLU A 289 10.70 -3.90 -5.37
C GLU A 289 11.93 -4.03 -4.45
N GLN A 290 12.36 -2.92 -3.82
CA GLN A 290 13.46 -2.98 -2.84
C GLN A 290 13.15 -3.91 -1.66
N LYS A 291 11.90 -3.92 -1.18
CA LYS A 291 11.46 -4.87 -0.13
C LYS A 291 11.60 -6.33 -0.57
N GLN A 292 11.40 -6.64 -1.86
CA GLN A 292 11.55 -7.99 -2.39
C GLN A 292 13.02 -8.41 -2.54
N CYS A 293 13.90 -7.46 -2.84
CA CYS A 293 15.35 -7.72 -2.94
C CYS A 293 16.02 -8.00 -1.58
N GLY A 294 15.34 -7.69 -0.48
CA GLY A 294 15.83 -7.88 0.87
C GLY A 294 16.45 -6.62 1.47
N ARG A 295 16.64 -6.66 2.79
CA ARG A 295 17.08 -5.51 3.58
C ARG A 295 18.61 -5.37 3.56
N PRO A 296 19.17 -4.15 3.45
CA PRO A 296 20.60 -3.90 3.62
C PRO A 296 21.08 -4.28 5.02
N ASP A 297 22.34 -4.69 5.13
CA ASP A 297 23.00 -4.93 6.43
C ASP A 297 23.21 -3.59 7.16
N GLY A 298 22.49 -3.38 8.26
CA GLY A 298 22.52 -2.17 9.07
C GLY A 298 21.44 -1.13 8.75
N PHE A 299 21.80 0.15 8.92
CA PHE A 299 20.92 1.29 8.63
C PHE A 299 20.70 1.44 7.14
N PHE A 300 19.48 1.80 6.75
CA PHE A 300 19.14 2.23 5.40
C PHE A 300 17.98 3.22 5.48
N VAL A 301 17.81 4.03 4.43
CA VAL A 301 16.74 5.02 4.32
C VAL A 301 15.79 4.62 3.22
N ALA A 302 14.50 4.54 3.53
CA ALA A 302 13.43 4.41 2.55
C ALA A 302 12.90 5.80 2.18
N GLY A 303 13.30 6.31 1.01
CA GLY A 303 12.92 7.64 0.54
C GLY A 303 11.53 7.67 -0.04
N LEU A 304 10.56 8.22 0.68
CA LEU A 304 9.22 8.49 0.16
C LEU A 304 9.13 9.89 -0.48
N ASN A 305 10.15 10.23 -1.24
CA ASN A 305 10.34 11.57 -1.74
C ASN A 305 10.04 11.60 -3.25
N LEU A 306 9.17 12.51 -3.69
CA LEU A 306 8.91 12.77 -5.11
C LEU A 306 9.99 13.66 -5.68
N THR A 307 10.54 13.27 -6.83
CA THR A 307 11.64 13.98 -7.49
C THR A 307 11.14 14.61 -8.77
N GLU A 308 11.14 15.93 -8.85
CA GLU A 308 10.77 16.64 -10.06
C GLU A 308 11.85 16.57 -11.14
N ASP A 309 11.43 16.73 -12.39
CA ASP A 309 12.33 16.87 -13.53
C ASP A 309 12.24 18.28 -14.15
N ALA A 310 13.18 18.56 -15.05
CA ALA A 310 13.27 19.85 -15.75
C ALA A 310 11.97 20.19 -16.50
N GLN A 311 11.35 19.20 -17.13
CA GLN A 311 10.12 19.39 -17.89
C GLN A 311 8.95 19.77 -16.96
N TYR A 312 8.87 19.14 -15.79
CA TYR A 312 7.83 19.42 -14.82
C TYR A 312 7.99 20.81 -14.20
N ILE A 313 9.21 21.20 -13.81
CA ILE A 313 9.49 22.55 -13.29
C ILE A 313 9.08 23.61 -14.31
N LEU A 314 9.47 23.43 -15.58
CA LEU A 314 9.17 24.39 -16.66
C LEU A 314 7.67 24.51 -16.95
N THR A 315 6.91 23.43 -16.76
CA THR A 315 5.45 23.42 -16.96
C THR A 315 4.67 23.85 -15.71
N HIS A 316 5.31 23.89 -14.54
CA HIS A 316 4.69 24.23 -13.25
C HIS A 316 5.46 25.32 -12.47
N PRO A 317 5.75 26.47 -13.09
CA PRO A 317 6.65 27.50 -12.55
C PRO A 317 6.17 28.17 -11.26
N CYS A 318 4.85 28.18 -11.04
CA CYS A 318 4.22 28.75 -9.85
C CYS A 318 4.06 27.74 -8.71
N GLN A 319 4.31 26.46 -8.96
CA GLN A 319 4.22 25.42 -7.95
C GLN A 319 5.52 25.33 -7.13
N SER A 320 5.56 24.35 -6.23
CA SER A 320 6.68 24.05 -5.36
C SER A 320 6.69 22.55 -5.10
N ILE A 321 7.82 22.05 -4.61
CA ILE A 321 7.94 20.66 -4.16
C ILE A 321 6.89 20.33 -3.08
N LYS A 322 6.57 21.30 -2.19
CA LYS A 322 5.49 21.18 -1.20
C LYS A 322 4.14 20.92 -1.86
N THR A 323 3.79 21.68 -2.90
CA THR A 323 2.52 21.53 -3.62
C THR A 323 2.43 20.15 -4.26
N LEU A 324 3.51 19.72 -4.93
CA LEU A 324 3.61 18.41 -5.56
C LEU A 324 3.43 17.27 -4.53
N THR A 325 4.08 17.38 -3.37
CA THR A 325 3.93 16.39 -2.30
C THR A 325 2.54 16.40 -1.69
N LEU A 326 1.95 17.57 -1.41
CA LEU A 326 0.61 17.68 -0.81
C LEU A 326 -0.48 17.11 -1.73
N GLN A 327 -0.38 17.32 -3.05
CA GLN A 327 -1.31 16.73 -4.02
C GLN A 327 -1.30 15.20 -4.00
N ASN A 328 -0.12 14.61 -3.75
CA ASN A 328 0.07 13.16 -3.74
C ASN A 328 0.12 12.56 -2.32
N TYR A 329 -0.19 13.38 -1.31
CA TYR A 329 0.02 13.05 0.10
C TYR A 329 -0.83 11.87 0.58
N HIS A 330 -2.06 11.76 0.08
CA HIS A 330 -2.95 10.64 0.39
C HIS A 330 -2.35 9.30 -0.05
N LEU A 331 -1.82 9.18 -1.27
CA LEU A 331 -1.20 7.94 -1.78
C LEU A 331 -0.01 7.50 -0.93
N LEU A 332 0.81 8.48 -0.52
CA LEU A 332 2.01 8.29 0.26
C LEU A 332 1.70 7.91 1.71
N LEU A 333 0.70 8.55 2.34
CA LEU A 333 0.18 8.17 3.64
C LEU A 333 -0.50 6.80 3.61
N ASP A 334 -1.25 6.50 2.56
CA ASP A 334 -1.92 5.20 2.40
C ASP A 334 -0.89 4.10 2.23
N TRP A 335 0.26 4.34 1.58
CA TRP A 335 1.37 3.38 1.58
C TRP A 335 1.96 3.18 2.98
N ARG A 336 2.16 4.26 3.76
CA ARG A 336 2.63 4.15 5.16
C ARG A 336 1.62 3.40 6.03
N ARG A 337 0.32 3.72 5.91
CA ARG A 337 -0.77 3.06 6.64
C ARG A 337 -0.86 1.60 6.25
N ARG A 338 -0.77 1.27 4.95
CA ARG A 338 -0.69 -0.10 4.45
C ARG A 338 0.56 -0.80 4.91
N THR A 339 1.71 -0.14 5.03
CA THR A 339 2.93 -0.77 5.57
C THR A 339 2.83 -1.01 7.08
N LYS A 340 2.18 -0.10 7.82
CA LYS A 340 1.88 -0.27 9.26
C LYS A 340 0.88 -1.39 9.50
N HIS A 341 -0.21 -1.43 8.73
CA HIS A 341 -1.18 -2.53 8.74
C HIS A 341 -0.51 -3.81 8.22
N HIS A 342 0.30 -3.79 7.17
CA HIS A 342 1.08 -4.94 6.74
C HIS A 342 2.26 -5.29 7.67
N ILE A 343 2.49 -4.61 8.79
CA ILE A 343 3.46 -5.02 9.84
C ILE A 343 2.72 -5.44 11.12
N MET A 344 1.67 -4.72 11.52
CA MET A 344 0.83 -5.07 12.67
C MET A 344 -0.17 -6.18 12.32
N ASP A 345 -0.75 -6.13 11.12
CA ASP A 345 -1.52 -7.23 10.53
C ASP A 345 -0.57 -8.29 9.98
N SER A 346 0.54 -8.07 9.25
CA SER A 346 1.31 -9.26 8.79
C SER A 346 1.95 -10.07 9.93
N ALA A 347 2.35 -9.46 11.05
CA ALA A 347 2.85 -10.22 12.20
C ALA A 347 1.75 -10.97 12.98
N ALA A 348 0.49 -10.51 12.92
CA ALA A 348 -0.67 -11.14 13.57
C ALA A 348 -1.55 -11.98 12.62
N VAL A 349 -1.52 -11.70 11.32
CA VAL A 349 -2.36 -12.22 10.23
C VAL A 349 -1.59 -13.22 9.36
N ASN A 350 -0.28 -13.04 9.11
CA ASN A 350 0.51 -14.12 8.50
C ASN A 350 0.81 -15.27 9.49
N ASN A 351 0.49 -15.10 10.77
CA ASN A 351 0.58 -16.13 11.81
C ASN A 351 -0.78 -16.73 12.21
N LEU A 352 -1.88 -16.28 11.63
CA LEU A 352 -3.17 -16.95 11.80
C LEU A 352 -3.22 -18.10 10.79
N ASN A 353 -3.00 -19.33 11.28
CA ASN A 353 -3.38 -20.50 10.53
C ASN A 353 -4.91 -20.45 10.34
N CYS A 354 -5.35 -20.05 9.15
CA CYS A 354 -6.77 -19.96 8.81
C CYS A 354 -7.35 -21.31 8.39
N GLU A 355 -6.55 -22.37 8.37
CA GLU A 355 -6.95 -23.71 7.97
C GLU A 355 -8.04 -24.28 8.89
N ASP A 356 -7.99 -23.98 10.19
CA ASP A 356 -8.92 -24.51 11.22
C ASP A 356 -9.69 -23.39 11.96
N TRP A 357 -9.99 -22.28 11.27
CA TRP A 357 -10.46 -21.07 11.94
C TRP A 357 -11.81 -21.22 12.64
N MET A 358 -12.74 -22.04 12.12
CA MET A 358 -14.06 -22.22 12.75
C MET A 358 -13.91 -22.91 14.11
N SER A 359 -13.02 -23.90 14.18
CA SER A 359 -12.66 -24.57 15.44
C SER A 359 -11.90 -23.65 16.41
N GLY A 360 -11.15 -22.69 15.88
CA GLY A 360 -10.36 -21.71 16.62
C GLY A 360 -11.15 -20.51 17.18
N LEU A 361 -12.41 -20.32 16.78
CA LEU A 361 -13.26 -19.24 17.28
C LEU A 361 -13.47 -19.34 18.80
N HIS A 362 -13.74 -18.20 19.45
CA HIS A 362 -14.14 -18.17 20.84
C HIS A 362 -15.39 -19.04 21.08
N GLN A 363 -15.42 -19.81 22.18
CA GLN A 363 -16.46 -20.82 22.42
C GLN A 363 -17.89 -20.28 22.43
N GLN A 364 -18.06 -18.99 22.77
CA GLN A 364 -19.36 -18.32 22.72
C GLN A 364 -19.89 -18.20 21.28
N LEU A 365 -19.01 -18.01 20.30
CA LEU A 365 -19.37 -17.91 18.89
C LEU A 365 -19.80 -19.26 18.30
N TRP A 366 -19.43 -20.39 18.91
CA TRP A 366 -19.85 -21.72 18.43
C TRP A 366 -21.35 -21.97 18.55
N ASN A 367 -22.05 -21.17 19.37
CA ASN A 367 -23.50 -21.26 19.55
C ASN A 367 -24.25 -20.19 18.73
N ILE A 368 -23.54 -19.40 17.92
CA ILE A 368 -24.16 -18.45 17.00
C ILE A 368 -24.49 -19.20 15.70
N PRO A 369 -25.72 -19.06 15.15
CA PRO A 369 -26.05 -19.68 13.88
C PRO A 369 -25.10 -19.24 12.76
N LEU A 370 -24.70 -20.15 11.86
CA LEU A 370 -23.73 -19.88 10.79
C LEU A 370 -24.14 -18.71 9.89
N TYR A 371 -25.45 -18.52 9.65
CA TYR A 371 -25.97 -17.39 8.89
C TYR A 371 -25.83 -16.03 9.60
N ASN A 372 -25.40 -16.02 10.87
CA ASN A 372 -25.09 -14.82 11.65
C ASN A 372 -23.58 -14.63 11.87
N LEU A 373 -22.73 -15.52 11.34
CA LEU A 373 -21.28 -15.37 11.34
C LEU A 373 -20.81 -14.71 10.04
N ALA A 374 -19.65 -14.05 10.07
CA ALA A 374 -18.93 -13.62 8.87
C ALA A 374 -18.14 -14.80 8.30
N ILE A 375 -18.42 -15.17 7.04
CA ILE A 375 -17.82 -16.34 6.39
C ILE A 375 -17.10 -15.89 5.10
N PRO A 376 -15.78 -16.15 4.96
CA PRO A 376 -15.05 -15.82 3.74
C PRO A 376 -15.43 -16.77 2.59
N GLY A 377 -15.72 -16.19 1.43
CA GLY A 377 -16.13 -16.88 0.21
C GLY A 377 -15.27 -16.55 -1.01
N SER A 378 -15.20 -17.48 -1.95
CA SER A 378 -14.53 -17.31 -3.24
C SER A 378 -15.55 -17.23 -4.37
N HIS A 379 -15.54 -16.12 -5.12
CA HIS A 379 -16.33 -15.96 -6.34
C HIS A 379 -15.69 -16.72 -7.50
N ASP A 380 -16.51 -17.43 -8.30
CA ASP A 380 -16.06 -18.30 -9.40
C ASP A 380 -14.86 -19.17 -8.98
N ALA A 381 -15.02 -19.93 -7.89
CA ALA A 381 -13.91 -20.53 -7.13
C ALA A 381 -12.92 -21.35 -7.97
N MET A 382 -13.42 -21.97 -9.04
CA MET A 382 -12.68 -22.90 -9.88
C MET A 382 -12.01 -22.25 -11.09
N SER A 383 -12.03 -20.91 -11.20
CA SER A 383 -11.46 -20.23 -12.36
C SER A 383 -9.92 -20.38 -12.47
N TYR A 384 -9.23 -20.82 -11.42
CA TYR A 384 -7.77 -20.99 -11.43
C TYR A 384 -7.31 -22.04 -12.44
N CYS A 385 -8.17 -23.00 -12.78
CA CYS A 385 -7.87 -24.08 -13.72
C CYS A 385 -8.68 -24.03 -15.02
N LEU A 386 -9.11 -22.83 -15.45
CA LEU A 386 -9.74 -22.64 -16.77
C LEU A 386 -8.83 -23.18 -17.88
N ASP A 387 -9.42 -23.96 -18.79
CA ASP A 387 -8.74 -24.50 -19.97
C ASP A 387 -8.92 -23.53 -21.13
N ILE A 388 -7.83 -22.85 -21.50
CA ILE A 388 -7.80 -21.87 -22.60
C ILE A 388 -8.21 -22.48 -23.95
N ASN A 389 -8.07 -23.81 -24.12
CA ASN A 389 -8.42 -24.52 -25.34
C ASN A 389 -9.85 -25.04 -25.35
N SER A 390 -10.57 -24.95 -24.22
CA SER A 390 -11.95 -25.40 -24.13
C SER A 390 -12.90 -24.51 -24.95
N PRO A 391 -14.07 -24.98 -25.41
CA PRO A 391 -15.02 -24.13 -26.12
C PRO A 391 -15.61 -23.04 -25.20
N LEU A 392 -16.21 -22.01 -25.80
CA LEU A 392 -17.03 -21.07 -25.03
C LEU A 392 -18.31 -21.73 -24.51
N VAL A 393 -18.83 -21.25 -23.39
CA VAL A 393 -20.12 -21.69 -22.84
C VAL A 393 -21.29 -21.38 -23.79
N ARG A 394 -22.42 -22.08 -23.61
CA ARG A 394 -23.54 -22.01 -24.57
C ARG A 394 -24.34 -20.72 -24.41
N SER A 395 -24.34 -20.16 -23.21
CA SER A 395 -24.97 -18.87 -22.88
C SER A 395 -24.33 -17.67 -23.59
N GLU A 396 -23.08 -17.78 -24.05
CA GLU A 396 -22.43 -16.70 -24.79
C GLU A 396 -23.12 -16.38 -26.13
N SER A 397 -22.92 -15.18 -26.66
CA SER A 397 -23.58 -14.79 -27.91
C SER A 397 -22.99 -15.51 -29.14
N ASP A 398 -23.84 -15.83 -30.13
CA ASP A 398 -23.38 -16.44 -31.39
C ASP A 398 -22.32 -15.60 -32.10
N GLN A 399 -22.46 -14.27 -32.02
CA GLN A 399 -21.48 -13.34 -32.57
C GLN A 399 -20.13 -13.48 -31.87
N PHE A 400 -20.12 -13.61 -30.54
CA PHE A 400 -18.87 -13.77 -29.79
C PHE A 400 -18.22 -15.12 -30.07
N ARG A 401 -19.01 -16.20 -30.16
CA ARG A 401 -18.52 -17.52 -30.60
C ARG A 401 -17.95 -17.50 -32.01
N PHE A 402 -18.60 -16.79 -32.93
CA PHE A 402 -18.11 -16.65 -34.30
C PHE A 402 -16.79 -15.88 -34.37
N ILE A 403 -16.69 -14.76 -33.65
CA ILE A 403 -15.45 -13.96 -33.57
C ILE A 403 -14.33 -14.79 -32.94
N ASP A 404 -14.61 -15.49 -31.85
CA ASP A 404 -13.63 -16.37 -31.20
C ASP A 404 -13.18 -17.49 -32.14
N GLY A 405 -14.08 -18.09 -32.92
CA GLY A 405 -13.71 -19.11 -33.92
C GLY A 405 -12.76 -18.59 -35.00
N LEU A 406 -12.89 -17.32 -35.41
CA LEU A 406 -12.02 -16.68 -36.41
C LEU A 406 -10.71 -16.14 -35.81
N PHE A 407 -10.74 -15.64 -34.59
CA PHE A 407 -9.65 -14.88 -33.95
C PHE A 407 -9.24 -15.44 -32.59
N TYR A 408 -9.31 -16.77 -32.41
CA TYR A 408 -9.07 -17.43 -31.12
C TYR A 408 -7.71 -17.06 -30.50
N CYS A 409 -6.68 -16.86 -31.32
CA CYS A 409 -5.35 -16.47 -30.86
C CYS A 409 -5.32 -15.10 -30.16
N LEU A 410 -6.29 -14.22 -30.44
CA LEU A 410 -6.44 -12.90 -29.83
C LEU A 410 -7.48 -12.90 -28.71
N THR A 411 -8.62 -13.55 -28.93
CA THR A 411 -9.74 -13.59 -27.98
C THR A 411 -9.42 -14.44 -26.76
N ARG A 412 -8.78 -15.61 -26.93
CA ARG A 412 -8.53 -16.55 -25.83
C ARG A 412 -7.61 -16.02 -24.73
N PRO A 413 -6.47 -15.37 -25.04
CA PRO A 413 -5.67 -14.72 -24.00
C PRO A 413 -6.44 -13.62 -23.24
N ALA A 414 -7.29 -12.86 -23.93
CA ALA A 414 -8.12 -11.83 -23.31
C ALA A 414 -9.19 -12.45 -22.40
N ILE A 415 -9.92 -13.45 -22.89
CA ILE A 415 -10.93 -14.19 -22.13
C ILE A 415 -10.29 -14.78 -20.88
N TYR A 416 -9.17 -15.50 -21.02
CA TYR A 416 -8.49 -16.11 -19.89
C TYR A 416 -8.11 -15.07 -18.81
N ARG A 417 -7.56 -13.93 -19.21
CA ARG A 417 -7.19 -12.84 -18.29
C ARG A 417 -8.37 -12.17 -17.56
N TRP A 418 -9.55 -12.16 -18.17
CA TRP A 418 -10.72 -11.47 -17.64
C TRP A 418 -11.73 -12.41 -16.98
N ALA A 419 -11.71 -13.70 -17.30
CA ALA A 419 -12.53 -14.74 -16.66
C ALA A 419 -11.84 -15.38 -15.45
N THR A 420 -10.51 -15.26 -15.30
CA THR A 420 -9.82 -15.78 -14.12
C THR A 420 -10.06 -14.85 -12.92
N THR A 421 -10.77 -15.34 -11.90
CA THR A 421 -11.06 -14.69 -10.61
C THR A 421 -10.20 -15.23 -9.46
N GLN A 422 -9.78 -16.50 -9.51
CA GLN A 422 -8.92 -17.13 -8.51
C GLN A 422 -7.58 -17.58 -9.12
N GLY A 423 -6.51 -17.49 -8.34
CA GLY A 423 -5.17 -17.98 -8.72
C GLY A 423 -4.65 -19.14 -7.87
N ARG A 424 -5.41 -19.55 -6.85
CA ARG A 424 -5.09 -20.65 -5.93
C ARG A 424 -6.01 -21.83 -6.17
N ASP A 425 -5.51 -23.04 -5.97
CA ASP A 425 -6.34 -24.23 -6.10
C ASP A 425 -7.36 -24.37 -4.96
N ILE A 426 -8.29 -25.33 -5.09
CA ILE A 426 -9.38 -25.50 -4.13
C ILE A 426 -8.89 -25.81 -2.71
N VAL A 427 -7.80 -26.57 -2.56
CA VAL A 427 -7.24 -26.93 -1.25
C VAL A 427 -6.50 -25.74 -0.66
N GLU A 428 -5.74 -25.01 -1.49
CA GLU A 428 -5.10 -23.76 -1.07
C GLU A 428 -6.12 -22.70 -0.63
N GLN A 429 -7.29 -22.63 -1.29
CA GLN A 429 -8.40 -21.75 -0.88
C GLN A 429 -8.97 -22.17 0.49
N LEU A 430 -9.18 -23.47 0.73
CA LEU A 430 -9.60 -24.03 2.02
C LEU A 430 -8.59 -23.71 3.13
N ASN A 431 -7.30 -23.95 2.87
CA ASN A 431 -6.20 -23.66 3.81
C ASN A 431 -6.07 -22.16 4.09
N SER A 432 -6.43 -21.31 3.12
CA SER A 432 -6.47 -19.85 3.29
C SER A 432 -7.68 -19.38 4.10
N GLY A 433 -8.60 -20.28 4.48
CA GLY A 433 -9.76 -20.01 5.33
C GLY A 433 -11.10 -19.90 4.60
N ILE A 434 -11.15 -20.06 3.27
CA ILE A 434 -12.42 -20.01 2.52
C ILE A 434 -13.34 -21.16 2.96
N ARG A 435 -14.61 -20.83 3.20
CA ARG A 435 -15.65 -21.80 3.54
C ARG A 435 -16.89 -21.69 2.68
N TYR A 436 -17.00 -20.68 1.81
CA TYR A 436 -18.05 -20.60 0.79
C TYR A 436 -17.45 -20.64 -0.61
N PHE A 437 -18.00 -21.51 -1.47
CA PHE A 437 -17.52 -21.68 -2.85
C PHE A 437 -18.67 -21.47 -3.84
N ASP A 438 -18.53 -20.47 -4.71
CA ASP A 438 -19.39 -20.29 -5.90
C ASP A 438 -18.94 -21.26 -7.00
N LEU A 439 -19.77 -22.27 -7.27
CA LEU A 439 -19.49 -23.39 -8.16
C LEU A 439 -20.45 -23.40 -9.35
N ARG A 440 -20.05 -22.72 -10.44
CA ARG A 440 -20.78 -22.71 -11.71
C ARG A 440 -20.49 -23.95 -12.52
N ILE A 441 -21.51 -24.74 -12.85
CA ILE A 441 -21.33 -26.11 -13.37
C ILE A 441 -21.96 -26.27 -14.75
N ALA A 442 -21.24 -26.89 -15.68
CA ALA A 442 -21.75 -27.16 -17.02
C ALA A 442 -21.25 -28.46 -17.62
N SER A 443 -21.98 -28.94 -18.62
CA SER A 443 -21.54 -30.00 -19.53
C SER A 443 -21.01 -29.41 -20.84
N LYS A 444 -19.83 -29.89 -21.28
CA LYS A 444 -19.19 -29.41 -22.52
C LYS A 444 -20.08 -29.67 -23.74
N PRO A 445 -20.07 -28.80 -24.77
CA PRO A 445 -20.84 -29.02 -25.99
C PRO A 445 -20.37 -30.30 -26.71
N LYS A 446 -21.31 -31.11 -27.18
CA LYS A 446 -21.05 -32.38 -27.91
C LYS A 446 -20.32 -33.46 -27.10
N ASP A 447 -20.22 -33.29 -25.79
CA ASP A 447 -19.68 -34.30 -24.90
C ASP A 447 -20.77 -35.30 -24.51
N CYS A 448 -20.66 -36.55 -24.98
CA CYS A 448 -21.58 -37.63 -24.65
C CYS A 448 -21.20 -38.37 -23.35
N SER A 449 -20.11 -37.99 -22.69
CA SER A 449 -19.58 -38.68 -21.50
C SER A 449 -20.31 -38.34 -20.19
N ASN A 450 -21.25 -37.38 -20.22
CA ASN A 450 -21.94 -36.84 -19.04
C ASN A 450 -20.99 -36.26 -17.97
N VAL A 451 -19.74 -35.96 -18.33
CA VAL A 451 -18.77 -35.34 -17.43
C VAL A 451 -19.13 -33.88 -17.21
N LEU A 452 -19.10 -33.46 -15.95
CA LEU A 452 -19.36 -32.10 -15.52
C LEU A 452 -18.05 -31.36 -15.24
N TYR A 453 -18.00 -30.11 -15.68
CA TYR A 453 -16.88 -29.19 -15.47
C TYR A 453 -17.40 -27.90 -14.84
N PHE A 454 -16.50 -27.10 -14.29
CA PHE A 454 -16.84 -25.74 -13.89
C PHE A 454 -16.65 -24.76 -15.04
N THR A 455 -17.31 -23.60 -14.98
CA THR A 455 -17.26 -22.63 -16.07
C THR A 455 -17.21 -21.18 -15.61
N HIS A 456 -16.49 -20.37 -16.38
CA HIS A 456 -16.64 -18.92 -16.43
C HIS A 456 -16.19 -18.45 -17.83
N VAL A 457 -17.15 -18.20 -18.73
CA VAL A 457 -16.97 -17.99 -20.19
C VAL A 457 -16.43 -19.21 -20.95
N ILE A 458 -15.44 -19.90 -20.39
CA ILE A 458 -14.80 -21.14 -20.85
C ILE A 458 -14.85 -22.19 -19.71
N TYR A 459 -14.46 -23.43 -19.99
CA TYR A 459 -14.54 -24.57 -19.06
C TYR A 459 -13.22 -24.79 -18.32
N THR A 460 -13.30 -25.43 -17.16
CA THR A 460 -12.11 -25.92 -16.44
C THR A 460 -11.49 -27.16 -17.07
N SER A 461 -10.23 -27.37 -16.75
CA SER A 461 -9.50 -28.61 -17.00
C SER A 461 -9.88 -29.70 -16.00
N SER A 462 -10.01 -29.36 -14.71
CA SER A 462 -10.50 -30.26 -13.66
C SER A 462 -11.99 -30.50 -13.78
N THR A 463 -12.41 -31.72 -13.45
CA THR A 463 -13.83 -32.08 -13.39
C THR A 463 -14.45 -31.69 -12.05
N VAL A 464 -15.78 -31.61 -12.03
CA VAL A 464 -16.55 -31.39 -10.80
C VAL A 464 -16.33 -32.51 -9.79
N LEU A 465 -16.31 -33.77 -10.26
CA LEU A 465 -16.12 -34.94 -9.40
C LEU A 465 -14.78 -34.91 -8.66
N GLU A 466 -13.66 -34.73 -9.40
CA GLU A 466 -12.31 -34.67 -8.80
C GLU A 466 -12.18 -33.57 -7.75
N THR A 467 -12.83 -32.43 -7.98
CA THR A 467 -12.78 -31.29 -7.07
C THR A 467 -13.56 -31.57 -5.78
N LEU A 468 -14.75 -32.14 -5.90
CA LEU A 468 -15.58 -32.48 -4.73
C LEU A 468 -14.95 -33.60 -3.88
N GLU A 469 -14.28 -34.57 -4.52
CA GLU A 469 -13.52 -35.60 -3.82
C GLU A 469 -12.35 -35.00 -3.02
N LYS A 470 -11.62 -34.01 -3.59
CA LYS A 470 -10.58 -33.26 -2.85
C LYS A 470 -11.13 -32.48 -1.66
N ILE A 471 -12.30 -31.85 -1.80
CA ILE A 471 -12.97 -31.16 -0.68
C ILE A 471 -13.35 -32.18 0.40
N ALA A 472 -13.91 -33.33 0.02
CA ALA A 472 -14.26 -34.38 0.97
C ALA A 472 -13.04 -34.93 1.73
N GLU A 473 -11.93 -35.18 1.03
CA GLU A 473 -10.65 -35.60 1.63
C GLU A 473 -10.11 -34.54 2.61
N TRP A 474 -10.18 -33.26 2.25
CA TRP A 474 -9.78 -32.18 3.14
C TRP A 474 -10.68 -32.11 4.39
N LEU A 475 -11.99 -32.33 4.25
CA LEU A 475 -12.90 -32.35 5.40
C LEU A 475 -12.65 -33.52 6.35
N ASP A 476 -12.09 -34.64 5.87
CA ASP A 476 -11.71 -35.77 6.72
C ASP A 476 -10.55 -35.41 7.66
N SER A 477 -9.62 -34.54 7.24
CA SER A 477 -8.54 -34.04 8.10
C SER A 477 -8.95 -32.85 8.97
N HIS A 478 -10.09 -32.19 8.68
CA HIS A 478 -10.57 -30.98 9.36
C HIS A 478 -12.01 -31.17 9.89
N PRO A 479 -12.23 -32.06 10.89
CA PRO A 479 -13.56 -32.51 11.30
C PRO A 479 -14.46 -31.42 11.93
N LYS A 480 -13.89 -30.26 12.27
CA LYS A 480 -14.60 -29.12 12.86
C LYS A 480 -14.83 -27.97 11.88
N GLU A 481 -14.43 -28.12 10.63
CA GLU A 481 -14.63 -27.11 9.61
C GLU A 481 -15.88 -27.46 8.80
N VAL A 482 -16.66 -26.42 8.45
CA VAL A 482 -17.91 -26.53 7.71
C VAL A 482 -17.82 -25.72 6.43
N VAL A 483 -18.13 -26.34 5.29
CA VAL A 483 -18.12 -25.68 3.97
C VAL A 483 -19.52 -25.52 3.41
N ILE A 484 -19.72 -24.44 2.66
CA ILE A 484 -20.92 -24.10 1.93
C ILE A 484 -20.59 -24.17 0.44
N LEU A 485 -21.18 -25.15 -0.25
CA LEU A 485 -20.96 -25.38 -1.68
C LEU A 485 -22.19 -24.89 -2.43
N ALA A 486 -22.04 -23.82 -3.20
CA ALA A 486 -23.13 -23.24 -4.00
C ALA A 486 -23.03 -23.70 -5.45
N CYS A 487 -23.71 -24.80 -5.78
CA CYS A 487 -23.84 -25.28 -7.15
C CYS A 487 -24.89 -24.46 -7.91
N SER A 488 -24.44 -23.72 -8.91
CA SER A 488 -25.24 -22.68 -9.58
C SER A 488 -24.99 -22.66 -11.10
N HIS A 489 -25.75 -21.81 -11.81
CA HIS A 489 -25.53 -21.50 -13.23
C HIS A 489 -25.40 -22.73 -14.14
N PHE A 490 -26.27 -23.72 -13.93
CA PHE A 490 -26.19 -24.98 -14.65
C PHE A 490 -26.39 -24.82 -16.16
N GLU A 491 -25.41 -25.25 -16.96
CA GLU A 491 -25.49 -25.20 -18.42
C GLU A 491 -25.36 -26.58 -19.09
N GLY A 492 -26.30 -26.89 -19.99
CA GLY A 492 -26.24 -28.11 -20.80
C GLY A 492 -26.48 -29.40 -20.02
N ILE A 493 -27.12 -29.32 -18.86
CA ILE A 493 -27.43 -30.45 -17.97
C ILE A 493 -28.90 -30.83 -18.16
N SER A 494 -29.19 -32.12 -18.32
CA SER A 494 -30.56 -32.63 -18.39
C SER A 494 -31.08 -32.97 -16.98
N GLU A 495 -32.41 -33.04 -16.79
CA GLU A 495 -33.00 -33.47 -15.50
C GLU A 495 -32.42 -34.81 -15.01
N LYS A 496 -32.24 -35.78 -15.91
CA LYS A 496 -31.61 -37.08 -15.59
C LYS A 496 -30.16 -36.92 -15.11
N LEU A 497 -29.42 -35.98 -15.69
CA LEU A 497 -28.05 -35.71 -15.29
C LEU A 497 -27.98 -34.95 -13.96
N HIS A 498 -28.93 -34.05 -13.67
CA HIS A 498 -29.07 -33.45 -12.34
C HIS A 498 -29.31 -34.52 -11.27
N GLU A 499 -30.26 -35.44 -11.47
CA GLU A 499 -30.52 -36.55 -10.54
C GLU A 499 -29.27 -37.43 -10.32
N THR A 500 -28.54 -37.74 -11.40
CA THR A 500 -27.28 -38.51 -11.33
C THR A 500 -26.19 -37.75 -10.56
N PHE A 501 -26.08 -36.44 -10.78
CA PHE A 501 -25.12 -35.60 -10.09
C PHE A 501 -25.46 -35.47 -8.60
N ILE A 502 -26.73 -35.28 -8.24
CA ILE A 502 -27.19 -35.24 -6.84
C ILE A 502 -26.90 -36.56 -6.13
N PHE A 503 -27.16 -37.70 -6.77
CA PHE A 503 -26.79 -39.01 -6.21
C PHE A 503 -25.27 -39.10 -5.96
N THR A 504 -24.47 -38.54 -6.87
CA THR A 504 -23.01 -38.50 -6.73
C THR A 504 -22.58 -37.61 -5.55
N LEU A 505 -23.19 -36.44 -5.38
CA LEU A 505 -22.96 -35.55 -4.23
C LEU A 505 -23.26 -36.25 -2.90
N LYS A 506 -24.40 -36.94 -2.82
CA LYS A 506 -24.78 -37.75 -1.65
C LYS A 506 -23.79 -38.87 -1.37
N ARG A 507 -23.23 -39.50 -2.40
CA ARG A 507 -22.21 -40.55 -2.25
C ARG A 507 -20.88 -40.00 -1.74
N ILE A 508 -20.45 -38.84 -2.23
CA ILE A 508 -19.16 -38.22 -1.86
C ILE A 508 -19.18 -37.74 -0.41
N PHE A 509 -20.18 -36.95 -0.04
CA PHE A 509 -20.21 -36.32 1.28
C PHE A 509 -20.92 -37.18 2.34
N GLY A 510 -21.84 -38.06 1.94
CA GLY A 510 -22.50 -39.01 2.83
C GLY A 510 -23.13 -38.32 4.05
N SER A 511 -22.76 -38.77 5.25
CA SER A 511 -23.23 -38.21 6.52
C SER A 511 -22.71 -36.81 6.83
N LYS A 512 -21.74 -36.28 6.05
CA LYS A 512 -21.27 -34.90 6.21
C LYS A 512 -22.30 -33.87 5.71
N LEU A 513 -23.29 -34.27 4.91
CA LEU A 513 -24.32 -33.35 4.40
C LEU A 513 -25.26 -32.90 5.52
N CYS A 514 -25.42 -31.59 5.68
CA CYS A 514 -26.40 -31.00 6.56
C CYS A 514 -27.76 -30.86 5.85
N PRO A 515 -28.84 -31.49 6.32
CA PRO A 515 -30.18 -31.30 5.75
C PRO A 515 -30.70 -29.87 5.90
N CYS A 516 -31.52 -29.41 4.95
CA CYS A 516 -32.07 -28.05 4.96
C CYS A 516 -33.10 -27.79 6.06
N LYS A 517 -33.63 -28.85 6.66
CA LYS A 517 -34.58 -28.80 7.78
C LYS A 517 -33.91 -28.96 9.15
N ASP A 518 -32.57 -28.96 9.19
CA ASP A 518 -31.87 -28.98 10.46
C ASP A 518 -32.16 -27.67 11.21
N ASN A 519 -32.49 -27.79 12.50
CA ASN A 519 -32.88 -26.66 13.33
C ASN A 519 -31.68 -26.02 14.03
N ASP A 520 -30.54 -26.73 14.14
CA ASP A 520 -29.35 -26.25 14.84
C ASP A 520 -28.19 -26.03 13.87
N LEU A 521 -28.20 -24.88 13.19
CA LEU A 521 -27.13 -24.44 12.30
C LEU A 521 -26.02 -23.70 13.04
N THR A 522 -25.80 -23.99 14.33
CA THR A 522 -24.62 -23.51 15.06
C THR A 522 -23.43 -24.42 14.77
N LEU A 523 -22.19 -23.92 14.93
CA LEU A 523 -21.01 -24.78 14.78
C LEU A 523 -21.06 -25.98 15.73
N ARG A 524 -21.51 -25.76 16.98
CA ARG A 524 -21.65 -26.82 17.97
C ARG A 524 -22.67 -27.88 17.53
N GLY A 525 -23.83 -27.46 17.03
CA GLY A 525 -24.87 -28.36 16.53
C GLY A 525 -24.38 -29.21 15.36
N LEU A 526 -23.75 -28.57 14.37
CA LEU A 526 -23.21 -29.24 13.19
C LEU A 526 -22.14 -30.28 13.56
N TRP A 527 -21.22 -29.93 14.47
CA TRP A 527 -20.20 -30.88 14.94
C TRP A 527 -20.81 -32.06 15.71
N ALA A 528 -21.84 -31.83 16.52
CA ALA A 528 -22.52 -32.89 17.27
C ALA A 528 -23.23 -33.88 16.34
N SER A 529 -23.78 -33.38 15.22
CA SER A 529 -24.42 -34.19 14.18
C SER A 529 -23.43 -34.79 13.16
N GLY A 530 -22.15 -34.40 13.20
CA GLY A 530 -21.14 -34.81 12.22
C GLY A 530 -21.35 -34.20 10.83
N HIS A 531 -22.11 -33.10 10.75
CA HIS A 531 -22.35 -32.35 9.52
C HIS A 531 -21.18 -31.38 9.24
N GLN A 532 -20.71 -31.34 8.01
CA GLN A 532 -19.64 -30.46 7.53
C GLN A 532 -19.96 -29.75 6.21
N VAL A 533 -21.03 -30.13 5.50
CA VAL A 533 -21.31 -29.61 4.16
C VAL A 533 -22.74 -29.11 4.06
N LEU A 534 -22.91 -27.81 3.81
CA LEU A 534 -24.18 -27.24 3.37
C LEU A 534 -24.13 -27.10 1.85
N LEU A 535 -25.01 -27.81 1.15
CA LEU A 535 -24.98 -27.86 -0.32
C LEU A 535 -26.19 -27.13 -0.92
N SER A 536 -25.95 -25.91 -1.41
CA SER A 536 -26.93 -25.11 -2.15
C SER A 536 -26.96 -25.57 -3.61
N TYR A 537 -28.17 -25.77 -4.16
CA TYR A 537 -28.34 -26.28 -5.52
C TYR A 537 -29.44 -25.50 -6.26
N GLU A 538 -29.05 -24.72 -7.26
CA GLU A 538 -29.93 -23.81 -8.01
C GLU A 538 -30.69 -24.51 -9.15
N ASP A 539 -31.48 -25.53 -8.83
CA ASP A 539 -32.40 -26.17 -9.79
C ASP A 539 -33.61 -26.80 -9.07
N GLN A 540 -34.75 -26.89 -9.77
CA GLN A 540 -35.99 -27.41 -9.19
C GLN A 540 -35.89 -28.87 -8.75
N THR A 541 -34.95 -29.66 -9.30
CA THR A 541 -34.69 -31.03 -8.87
C THR A 541 -34.33 -31.08 -7.38
N ALA A 542 -33.70 -30.04 -6.84
CA ALA A 542 -33.31 -29.97 -5.43
C ALA A 542 -34.51 -30.07 -4.46
N LEU A 543 -35.71 -29.65 -4.86
CA LEU A 543 -36.92 -29.70 -4.02
C LEU A 543 -37.30 -31.14 -3.62
N ARG A 544 -36.82 -32.15 -4.35
CA ARG A 544 -37.05 -33.58 -4.06
C ARG A 544 -36.06 -34.15 -3.04
N HIS A 545 -35.03 -33.40 -2.66
CA HIS A 545 -33.93 -33.87 -1.82
C HIS A 545 -33.77 -32.98 -0.59
N GLN A 546 -34.12 -33.53 0.59
CA GLN A 546 -34.11 -32.78 1.86
C GLN A 546 -32.70 -32.42 2.35
N GLU A 547 -31.68 -33.07 1.79
CA GLU A 547 -30.28 -32.81 2.06
C GLU A 547 -29.73 -31.58 1.32
N LEU A 548 -30.49 -31.04 0.36
CA LEU A 548 -30.07 -29.91 -0.46
C LEU A 548 -30.72 -28.62 0.02
N TRP A 549 -29.93 -27.55 -0.02
CA TRP A 549 -30.35 -26.20 0.32
C TRP A 549 -30.83 -25.46 -0.93
N PRO A 550 -31.81 -24.55 -0.77
CA PRO A 550 -32.19 -23.66 -1.86
C PRO A 550 -31.02 -22.76 -2.25
N ALA A 551 -31.13 -22.15 -3.43
CA ALA A 551 -30.15 -21.18 -3.92
C ALA A 551 -29.93 -20.05 -2.90
N ILE A 552 -28.66 -19.79 -2.58
CA ILE A 552 -28.25 -18.72 -1.68
C ILE A 552 -28.29 -17.39 -2.45
N PRO A 553 -29.03 -16.37 -1.97
CA PRO A 553 -29.04 -15.05 -2.58
C PRO A 553 -27.64 -14.43 -2.67
N TYR A 554 -27.36 -13.80 -3.81
CA TYR A 554 -26.06 -13.18 -4.09
C TYR A 554 -26.24 -11.73 -4.49
N TRP A 555 -25.74 -10.81 -3.65
CA TRP A 555 -25.67 -9.39 -3.96
C TRP A 555 -24.51 -9.12 -4.90
N TRP A 556 -24.84 -8.93 -6.18
CA TRP A 556 -23.88 -8.70 -7.25
C TRP A 556 -24.06 -7.32 -7.85
N ALA A 557 -23.12 -6.41 -7.56
CA ALA A 557 -23.20 -5.03 -8.02
C ALA A 557 -23.09 -4.88 -9.54
N ASN A 558 -22.37 -5.80 -10.19
CA ASN A 558 -21.99 -5.69 -11.60
C ASN A 558 -21.36 -4.32 -11.94
N GLN A 559 -20.37 -3.91 -11.15
CA GLN A 559 -19.68 -2.62 -11.29
C GLN A 559 -18.17 -2.77 -11.48
N ARG A 560 -17.58 -1.88 -12.28
CA ARG A 560 -16.15 -1.84 -12.59
C ARG A 560 -15.29 -1.13 -11.54
N THR A 561 -15.89 -0.37 -10.65
CA THR A 561 -15.18 0.45 -9.65
C THR A 561 -15.56 0.01 -8.25
N ALA A 562 -14.61 0.08 -7.30
CA ALA A 562 -14.90 -0.18 -5.89
C ALA A 562 -16.08 0.67 -5.42
N LYS A 563 -16.06 1.98 -5.69
CA LYS A 563 -17.15 2.88 -5.31
C LYS A 563 -18.52 2.36 -5.76
N GLY A 564 -18.67 1.96 -7.02
CA GLY A 564 -19.94 1.42 -7.51
C GLY A 564 -20.35 0.12 -6.81
N VAL A 565 -19.41 -0.77 -6.50
CA VAL A 565 -19.67 -1.99 -5.72
C VAL A 565 -20.15 -1.62 -4.31
N LEU A 566 -19.46 -0.70 -3.65
CA LEU A 566 -19.77 -0.30 -2.27
C LEU A 566 -21.10 0.45 -2.17
N ASP A 567 -21.35 1.39 -3.07
CA ASP A 567 -22.62 2.14 -3.14
C ASP A 567 -23.81 1.18 -3.30
N TYR A 568 -23.66 0.11 -4.11
CA TYR A 568 -24.67 -0.93 -4.27
C TYR A 568 -24.85 -1.79 -3.00
N LEU A 569 -23.76 -2.25 -2.39
CA LEU A 569 -23.84 -3.09 -1.20
C LEU A 569 -24.41 -2.34 0.02
N ASP A 570 -24.08 -1.06 0.18
CA ASP A 570 -24.67 -0.24 1.24
C ASP A 570 -26.16 0.02 0.98
N TRP A 571 -26.56 0.20 -0.28
CA TRP A 571 -27.97 0.28 -0.64
C TRP A 571 -28.75 -1.01 -0.33
N GLU A 572 -28.20 -2.19 -0.65
CA GLU A 572 -28.82 -3.48 -0.30
C GLU A 572 -28.94 -3.66 1.23
N LYS A 573 -27.93 -3.22 2.00
CA LYS A 573 -27.99 -3.23 3.46
C LYS A 573 -29.08 -2.31 4.02
N GLU A 574 -29.34 -1.16 3.39
CA GLU A 574 -30.43 -0.27 3.77
C GLU A 574 -31.82 -0.90 3.56
N LEU A 575 -31.96 -1.79 2.58
CA LEU A 575 -33.19 -2.54 2.33
C LEU A 575 -33.40 -3.69 3.33
N GLY A 576 -32.35 -4.09 4.04
CA GLY A 576 -32.33 -5.15 5.04
C GLY A 576 -31.82 -6.48 4.49
N ARG A 577 -31.05 -7.19 5.32
CA ARG A 577 -30.48 -8.50 4.98
C ARG A 577 -31.55 -9.57 4.72
N PRO A 578 -31.31 -10.53 3.80
CA PRO A 578 -32.15 -11.72 3.65
C PRO A 578 -32.19 -12.58 4.92
N GLU A 579 -33.28 -13.32 5.07
CA GLU A 579 -33.37 -14.40 6.06
C GLU A 579 -32.42 -15.56 5.67
N GLY A 580 -31.63 -16.04 6.63
CA GLY A 580 -30.67 -17.12 6.39
C GLY A 580 -29.38 -16.66 5.71
N PHE A 581 -28.79 -17.57 4.93
CA PHE A 581 -27.52 -17.34 4.23
C PHE A 581 -27.70 -16.39 3.05
N PHE A 582 -26.75 -15.48 2.86
CA PHE A 582 -26.66 -14.62 1.69
C PHE A 582 -25.21 -14.16 1.49
N VAL A 583 -24.89 -13.77 0.26
CA VAL A 583 -23.53 -13.39 -0.14
C VAL A 583 -23.45 -11.91 -0.50
N SER A 584 -22.51 -11.19 0.10
CA SER A 584 -22.07 -9.87 -0.35
C SER A 584 -20.85 -10.02 -1.27
N GLY A 585 -21.04 -9.79 -2.58
CA GLY A 585 -19.98 -9.91 -3.58
C GLY A 585 -19.11 -8.66 -3.68
N LEU A 586 -17.82 -8.77 -3.35
CA LEU A 586 -16.81 -7.73 -3.57
C LEU A 586 -16.12 -7.83 -4.94
N ASN A 587 -16.65 -8.67 -5.84
CA ASN A 587 -16.13 -8.87 -7.18
C ASN A 587 -16.47 -7.66 -8.08
N LEU A 588 -15.47 -7.21 -8.83
CA LEU A 588 -15.64 -6.17 -9.85
C LEU A 588 -15.90 -6.83 -11.19
N THR A 589 -16.65 -6.15 -12.06
CA THR A 589 -16.92 -6.62 -13.42
C THR A 589 -16.42 -5.62 -14.46
N ALA A 590 -16.01 -6.11 -15.62
CA ALA A 590 -15.59 -5.26 -16.72
C ALA A 590 -16.49 -5.48 -17.93
N GLU A 591 -17.08 -4.40 -18.41
CA GLU A 591 -17.82 -4.36 -19.66
C GLU A 591 -16.91 -4.63 -20.88
N ARG A 592 -17.47 -5.25 -21.93
CA ARG A 592 -16.71 -5.67 -23.12
C ARG A 592 -15.97 -4.53 -23.81
N SER A 593 -16.56 -3.32 -23.83
CA SER A 593 -15.93 -2.12 -24.37
C SER A 593 -14.68 -1.71 -23.59
N TYR A 594 -14.72 -1.78 -22.26
CA TYR A 594 -13.57 -1.52 -21.41
C TYR A 594 -12.45 -2.53 -21.65
N ILE A 595 -12.79 -3.82 -21.72
CA ILE A 595 -11.85 -4.91 -22.03
C ILE A 595 -11.13 -4.65 -23.37
N ALA A 596 -11.88 -4.27 -24.41
CA ALA A 596 -11.32 -4.00 -25.73
C ALA A 596 -10.36 -2.79 -25.74
N LEU A 597 -10.64 -1.77 -24.94
CA LEU A 597 -9.80 -0.56 -24.82
C LEU A 597 -8.57 -0.76 -23.91
N HIS A 598 -8.52 -1.84 -23.12
CA HIS A 598 -7.45 -2.09 -22.15
C HIS A 598 -6.78 -3.46 -22.37
N PRO A 599 -6.13 -3.66 -23.54
CA PRO A 599 -5.61 -4.95 -23.96
C PRO A 599 -4.45 -5.47 -23.10
N CYS A 600 -3.83 -4.65 -22.24
CA CYS A 600 -2.76 -5.05 -21.32
C CYS A 600 -3.22 -5.22 -19.85
N ASP A 601 -4.51 -5.05 -19.58
CA ASP A 601 -5.07 -5.09 -18.23
C ASP A 601 -5.61 -6.48 -17.85
N SER A 602 -6.11 -6.70 -16.64
CA SER A 602 -6.77 -7.96 -16.31
C SER A 602 -7.74 -7.77 -15.16
N LEU A 603 -8.62 -8.75 -14.94
CA LEU A 603 -9.49 -8.71 -13.77
C LEU A 603 -8.65 -8.62 -12.48
N ARG A 604 -7.53 -9.37 -12.40
CA ARG A 604 -6.58 -9.29 -11.29
C ARG A 604 -6.04 -7.88 -11.05
N LYS A 605 -5.58 -7.21 -12.11
CA LYS A 605 -5.05 -5.83 -11.99
C LYS A 605 -6.17 -4.86 -11.59
N LEU A 606 -7.37 -5.01 -12.15
CA LEU A 606 -8.53 -4.20 -11.81
C LEU A 606 -8.92 -4.35 -10.33
N THR A 607 -9.02 -5.59 -9.84
CA THR A 607 -9.33 -5.90 -8.44
C THR A 607 -8.25 -5.36 -7.51
N LEU A 608 -6.97 -5.61 -7.80
CA LEU A 608 -5.88 -5.12 -6.95
C LEU A 608 -5.77 -3.59 -6.89
N ARG A 609 -6.10 -2.88 -7.98
CA ARG A 609 -6.15 -1.40 -7.98
C ARG A 609 -7.28 -0.84 -7.10
N ASN A 610 -8.36 -1.59 -6.94
CA ASN A 610 -9.54 -1.22 -6.17
C ASN A 610 -9.56 -1.82 -4.75
N HIS A 611 -8.64 -2.74 -4.47
CA HIS A 611 -8.63 -3.56 -3.28
C HIS A 611 -8.63 -2.77 -1.97
N ALA A 612 -7.89 -1.66 -1.91
CA ALA A 612 -7.80 -0.85 -0.69
C ALA A 612 -9.19 -0.38 -0.22
N SER A 613 -9.97 0.25 -1.11
CA SER A 613 -11.32 0.70 -0.80
C SER A 613 -12.26 -0.44 -0.42
N LEU A 614 -12.12 -1.60 -1.07
CA LEU A 614 -12.92 -2.79 -0.74
C LEU A 614 -12.58 -3.32 0.66
N MET A 615 -11.31 -3.33 1.07
CA MET A 615 -10.91 -3.77 2.40
C MET A 615 -11.28 -2.76 3.49
N ASP A 616 -11.18 -1.46 3.19
CA ASP A 616 -11.60 -0.41 4.12
C ASP A 616 -13.10 -0.55 4.44
N TRP A 617 -13.92 -0.84 3.43
CA TRP A 617 -15.33 -1.16 3.65
C TRP A 617 -15.50 -2.47 4.41
N LEU A 618 -14.79 -3.55 4.02
CA LEU A 618 -14.87 -4.85 4.68
C LEU A 618 -14.63 -4.74 6.20
N GLN A 619 -13.60 -4.01 6.61
CA GLN A 619 -13.23 -3.84 8.02
C GLN A 619 -14.29 -3.10 8.83
N GLN A 620 -15.15 -2.30 8.19
CA GLN A 620 -16.23 -1.58 8.87
C GLN A 620 -17.46 -2.46 9.12
N GLN A 621 -17.58 -3.58 8.40
CA GLN A 621 -18.76 -4.43 8.46
C GLN A 621 -18.89 -5.18 9.79
N ARG A 622 -20.09 -5.68 10.07
CA ARG A 622 -20.41 -6.45 11.27
C ARG A 622 -21.32 -7.63 10.93
N PRO A 623 -21.01 -8.84 11.37
CA PRO A 623 -21.96 -9.95 11.32
C PRO A 623 -22.95 -9.87 12.48
N GLY A 624 -24.03 -10.65 12.42
CA GLY A 624 -25.05 -10.73 13.45
C GLY A 624 -26.48 -10.67 12.92
N THR A 625 -27.44 -10.47 13.80
CA THR A 625 -28.89 -10.45 13.51
C THR A 625 -29.40 -9.08 13.04
N GLY A 626 -28.56 -8.05 13.06
CA GLY A 626 -28.95 -6.70 12.66
C GLY A 626 -29.36 -6.62 11.18
N PRO A 627 -30.26 -5.68 10.82
CA PRO A 627 -30.74 -5.54 9.44
C PRO A 627 -29.62 -5.17 8.45
N ASP A 628 -28.56 -4.49 8.91
CA ASP A 628 -27.38 -4.07 8.15
C ASP A 628 -26.19 -5.04 8.27
N SER A 629 -26.38 -6.16 8.97
CA SER A 629 -25.31 -7.13 9.23
C SER A 629 -24.99 -7.96 7.99
N VAL A 630 -23.72 -8.34 7.86
CA VAL A 630 -23.21 -9.19 6.76
C VAL A 630 -23.13 -10.67 7.17
N ASN A 631 -23.15 -11.59 6.19
CA ASN A 631 -22.92 -13.01 6.41
C ASN A 631 -21.73 -13.52 5.57
N ILE A 632 -21.99 -14.11 4.39
CA ILE A 632 -20.91 -14.56 3.51
C ILE A 632 -20.39 -13.35 2.73
N ILE A 633 -19.08 -13.17 2.69
CA ILE A 633 -18.44 -12.14 1.87
C ILE A 633 -17.58 -12.85 0.84
N ALA A 634 -17.89 -12.69 -0.44
CA ALA A 634 -17.20 -13.36 -1.52
C ALA A 634 -16.29 -12.39 -2.30
N GLY A 635 -15.04 -12.81 -2.53
CA GLY A 635 -14.03 -12.00 -3.22
C GLY A 635 -13.29 -12.76 -4.32
N ASP A 636 -12.58 -11.99 -5.15
CA ASP A 636 -11.64 -12.49 -6.16
C ASP A 636 -10.20 -12.47 -5.64
N PHE A 637 -9.36 -13.37 -6.17
CA PHE A 637 -7.93 -13.50 -5.95
C PHE A 637 -7.54 -13.71 -4.49
N VAL A 638 -8.26 -14.62 -3.84
CA VAL A 638 -8.05 -14.99 -2.44
C VAL A 638 -6.58 -15.34 -2.19
N GLY A 639 -6.03 -14.79 -1.10
CA GLY A 639 -4.65 -15.03 -0.68
C GLY A 639 -3.58 -14.25 -1.46
N THR A 640 -3.94 -13.36 -2.39
CA THR A 640 -3.03 -12.30 -2.88
C THR A 640 -2.96 -11.12 -1.90
N VAL A 641 -3.98 -11.02 -1.06
CA VAL A 641 -4.26 -9.95 -0.11
C VAL A 641 -4.88 -10.58 1.15
N PRO A 642 -4.82 -9.93 2.34
CA PRO A 642 -5.29 -10.52 3.59
C PRO A 642 -6.82 -10.54 3.71
N PHE A 643 -7.53 -11.04 2.69
CA PHE A 643 -8.99 -11.06 2.63
C PHE A 643 -9.62 -11.97 3.70
N CYS A 644 -9.30 -13.28 3.70
CA CYS A 644 -9.93 -14.22 4.63
C CYS A 644 -9.72 -13.85 6.10
N PRO A 645 -8.50 -13.51 6.55
CA PRO A 645 -8.29 -13.14 7.95
C PRO A 645 -9.11 -11.91 8.37
N LEU A 646 -9.31 -10.94 7.48
CA LEU A 646 -10.14 -9.77 7.76
C LEU A 646 -11.61 -10.15 7.92
N VAL A 647 -12.15 -11.01 7.05
CA VAL A 647 -13.53 -11.51 7.18
C VAL A 647 -13.69 -12.30 8.48
N ILE A 648 -12.76 -13.21 8.78
CA ILE A 648 -12.78 -14.04 9.99
C ILE A 648 -12.77 -13.17 11.25
N ALA A 649 -11.91 -12.14 11.28
CA ALA A 649 -11.78 -11.21 12.40
C ALA A 649 -13.05 -10.39 12.68
N LEU A 650 -13.97 -10.26 11.71
CA LEU A 650 -15.26 -9.59 11.95
C LEU A 650 -16.10 -10.31 13.01
N ASN A 651 -15.93 -11.63 13.16
CA ASN A 651 -16.67 -12.42 14.15
C ASN A 651 -16.35 -12.03 15.59
N GLU A 652 -15.15 -11.50 15.87
CA GLU A 652 -14.77 -11.00 17.20
C GLU A 652 -15.64 -9.82 17.66
N LYS A 653 -16.24 -9.08 16.71
CA LYS A 653 -17.15 -7.96 17.03
C LYS A 653 -18.44 -8.44 17.72
N LEU A 654 -18.80 -9.71 17.57
CA LEU A 654 -19.96 -10.32 18.25
C LEU A 654 -19.74 -10.50 19.76
N LEU A 655 -18.50 -10.42 20.25
CA LEU A 655 -18.15 -10.61 21.67
C LEU A 655 -18.20 -9.30 22.49
N GLN A 656 -18.42 -8.15 21.86
CA GLN A 656 -18.36 -6.85 22.56
C GLN A 656 -19.61 -6.61 23.43
N PRO A 657 -19.45 -6.22 24.72
CA PRO A 657 -20.57 -5.99 25.63
C PRO A 657 -21.41 -4.79 25.17
N GLY A 658 -22.69 -5.05 24.89
CA GLY A 658 -23.65 -4.09 24.31
C GLY A 658 -24.56 -4.70 23.23
N TYR A 659 -24.27 -5.93 22.80
CA TYR A 659 -25.01 -6.61 21.72
C TYR A 659 -25.50 -8.03 22.08
N THR A 660 -25.33 -8.47 23.34
CA THR A 660 -25.82 -9.76 23.86
C THR A 660 -27.27 -9.71 24.39
N ASP A 661 -28.07 -8.75 23.96
CA ASP A 661 -29.53 -8.81 24.15
C ASP A 661 -30.15 -9.30 22.85
N ILE A 662 -30.46 -10.59 22.82
CA ILE A 662 -31.51 -11.33 22.09
C ILE A 662 -30.97 -12.77 21.95
N ALA A 663 -31.13 -13.53 23.03
CA ALA A 663 -31.15 -14.99 23.02
C ALA A 663 -32.60 -15.46 23.04
#